data_AF-A0A0W0UGB0-F1
#
_entry.id   AF-A0A0W0UGB0-F1
#
_cell.length_a   1.000
_cell.length_b   1.000
_cell.length_c   1.000
_cell.angle_alpha   90.00
_cell.angle_beta   90.00
_cell.angle_gamma   90.00
#
_symmetry.space_group_name_H-M   'P 1'
#
loop_
_entity.id
_entity.type
_entity.pdbx_description
1 polymer ?
#
loop_
_entity_poly.entity_id
_entity_poly.type
_entity_poly.pdbx_seq_one_letter_code
_entity_poly.pdbx_strand_id
1 'polypeptide(L)'
;MLSPVEAEKLVLEEKENGAILEQRKQRINEAVDVSAALNNCFFHAYALHLLSNQHVFPPNLFDLTEFDGEHIVTLKEMLSKDVVLQHELTTASTPDYLFEKTLVLGILFRSWFCAQLFHSEAGRDALFDFKGDAYNGDIRVFTFLRMASEYQDALFTPVSKTRSLFQNLQKEFPTWQHLLEESADVPEDVSRALEQLLPAEIEASIATLQADEKNPLKSVESLKNAEQILKRTINILEEVKKKLQPEHHNPLIDAINEAKKSLNCDLVIEQQSALVTVEMKYYDFPIYIANKHFFNETLLNKDLEFIQEYWHKEGYENFCKFLNLSNTKISYADVDPILTNLIHLPYAIYSERDGSFLVGNLDASMELALDFGRLDGGHYKLLTNPKTIELLQHYPSQKEHYLRNREAFLARKAPAKDLIKDTVFVEAIIPKSALDSGTPLDFLLGKLPLFLENLKQKVGQTSQKEDVGSSSASEGKEPPPPSEVLENTTQKGDSTRPLTLTEVSDQRDPLSVAVDSGETIQEPPENETPETINPQDLSNTKLQKFYQQLEQLRGKAEELRGKAEERKQKRRPFLNYKRAANDAEALYNELYKAFNEFVKSPGAKEFERFNQQSLAAIEKHQPTLERHRNEYGQLKQIIGNIVLAIAGIGIFYGVALMINRTINGRYFFFAPQTAQNVSKLENMLPEIAPENKSTF
;
A
#
# COMPACT_ATOMS: atom_id res chain seq x y z
N MET A 1 -11.98 -0.92 -34.67
CA MET A 1 -12.81 0.24 -34.23
C MET A 1 -14.11 -0.32 -33.65
N LEU A 2 -14.53 0.11 -32.45
CA LEU A 2 -15.81 -0.33 -31.87
C LEU A 2 -16.98 0.16 -32.72
N SER A 3 -18.02 -0.66 -32.87
CA SER A 3 -19.26 -0.24 -33.51
C SER A 3 -19.98 0.84 -32.66
N PRO A 4 -20.83 1.69 -33.26
CA PRO A 4 -21.59 2.70 -32.50
C PRO A 4 -22.40 2.10 -31.34
N VAL A 5 -22.91 0.88 -31.50
CA VAL A 5 -23.67 0.16 -30.47
C VAL A 5 -22.78 -0.29 -29.31
N GLU A 6 -21.58 -0.80 -29.59
CA GLU A 6 -20.61 -1.18 -28.55
C GLU A 6 -20.08 0.04 -27.80
N ALA A 7 -19.86 1.15 -28.50
CA ALA A 7 -19.47 2.41 -27.88
C ALA A 7 -20.57 2.96 -26.96
N GLU A 8 -21.83 2.92 -27.40
CA GLU A 8 -22.98 3.34 -26.57
C GLU A 8 -23.14 2.45 -25.34
N LYS A 9 -22.98 1.12 -25.49
CA LYS A 9 -23.03 0.17 -24.37
C LYS A 9 -21.93 0.45 -23.35
N LEU A 10 -20.69 0.69 -23.79
CA LEU A 10 -19.58 1.04 -22.91
C LEU A 10 -19.82 2.35 -22.15
N VAL A 11 -20.37 3.37 -22.81
CA VAL A 11 -20.72 4.64 -22.15
C VAL A 11 -21.83 4.44 -21.10
N LEU A 12 -22.80 3.56 -21.38
CA LEU A 12 -23.86 3.24 -20.42
C LEU A 12 -23.29 2.49 -19.20
N GLU A 13 -22.47 1.46 -19.44
CA GLU A 13 -21.77 0.70 -18.38
C GLU A 13 -20.87 1.60 -17.53
N GLU A 14 -20.14 2.55 -18.13
CA GLU A 14 -19.31 3.53 -17.40
C GLU A 14 -20.16 4.47 -16.53
N LYS A 15 -21.31 4.94 -17.04
CA LYS A 15 -22.23 5.79 -16.27
C LYS A 15 -22.85 5.04 -15.10
N GLU A 16 -23.27 3.79 -15.32
CA GLU A 16 -23.85 2.94 -14.28
C GLU A 16 -22.81 2.62 -13.19
N ASN A 17 -21.59 2.25 -13.58
CA ASN A 17 -20.48 2.04 -12.67
C ASN A 17 -20.13 3.31 -11.87
N GLY A 18 -20.16 4.48 -12.53
CA GLY A 18 -19.98 5.76 -11.86
C GLY A 18 -21.05 6.05 -10.81
N ALA A 19 -22.32 5.81 -11.12
CA ALA A 19 -23.43 5.99 -10.18
C ALA A 19 -23.34 5.04 -8.98
N ILE A 20 -23.03 3.75 -9.22
CA ILE A 20 -22.81 2.75 -8.16
C ILE A 20 -21.65 3.18 -7.26
N LEU A 21 -20.56 3.68 -7.83
CA LEU A 21 -19.40 4.14 -7.08
C LEU A 21 -19.75 5.34 -6.18
N GLU A 22 -20.47 6.33 -6.68
CA GLU A 22 -20.89 7.50 -5.89
C GLU A 22 -21.86 7.13 -4.77
N GLN A 23 -22.84 6.25 -5.05
CA GLN A 23 -23.74 5.72 -4.02
C GLN A 23 -22.94 4.98 -2.93
N ARG A 24 -21.95 4.18 -3.32
CA ARG A 24 -21.09 3.46 -2.38
C ARG A 24 -20.25 4.43 -1.54
N LYS A 25 -19.66 5.48 -2.13
CA LYS A 25 -18.93 6.52 -1.39
C LYS A 25 -19.81 7.19 -0.34
N GLN A 26 -21.07 7.49 -0.68
CA GLN A 26 -22.02 8.02 0.29
C GLN A 26 -22.24 7.06 1.46
N ARG A 27 -22.50 5.78 1.17
CA ARG A 27 -22.66 4.74 2.21
C ARG A 27 -21.41 4.55 3.07
N ILE A 28 -20.22 4.70 2.49
CA ILE A 28 -18.94 4.65 3.21
C ILE A 28 -18.81 5.84 4.18
N ASN A 29 -19.23 7.04 3.77
CA ASN A 29 -19.23 8.22 4.63
C ASN A 29 -20.20 8.08 5.83
N GLU A 30 -21.28 7.33 5.65
CA GLU A 30 -22.29 7.02 6.66
C GLU A 30 -21.97 5.72 7.43
N ALA A 31 -20.87 5.03 7.10
CA ALA A 31 -20.52 3.76 7.71
C ALA A 31 -20.14 3.91 9.19
N VAL A 32 -20.45 2.87 9.97
CA VAL A 32 -20.15 2.83 11.40
C VAL A 32 -18.66 2.67 11.61
N ASP A 33 -18.05 3.72 12.18
CA ASP A 33 -16.67 3.67 12.64
C ASP A 33 -16.57 2.79 13.91
N VAL A 34 -16.13 1.55 13.74
CA VAL A 34 -16.02 0.57 14.85
C VAL A 34 -14.84 0.89 15.77
N SER A 35 -14.83 0.36 16.99
CA SER A 35 -13.69 0.54 17.90
C SER A 35 -12.44 -0.17 17.39
N ALA A 36 -11.26 0.46 17.49
CA ALA A 36 -9.97 -0.17 17.23
C ALA A 36 -9.32 -0.78 18.49
N ALA A 37 -10.04 -0.79 19.62
CA ALA A 37 -9.50 -1.32 20.88
C ALA A 37 -8.97 -2.75 20.71
N LEU A 38 -7.81 -3.03 21.32
CA LEU A 38 -7.12 -4.33 21.26
C LEU A 38 -6.76 -4.80 19.83
N ASN A 39 -6.77 -3.90 18.84
CA ASN A 39 -6.65 -4.19 17.41
C ASN A 39 -7.70 -5.20 16.89
N ASN A 40 -8.90 -5.19 17.48
CA ASN A 40 -10.01 -6.06 17.12
C ASN A 40 -11.04 -5.41 16.17
N CYS A 41 -10.69 -4.35 15.44
CA CYS A 41 -11.67 -3.61 14.62
C CYS A 41 -12.44 -4.48 13.62
N PHE A 42 -11.77 -5.44 12.95
CA PHE A 42 -12.45 -6.42 12.10
C PHE A 42 -13.46 -7.27 12.90
N PHE A 43 -13.04 -7.86 14.02
CA PHE A 43 -13.92 -8.70 14.84
C PHE A 43 -15.05 -7.91 15.51
N HIS A 44 -14.83 -6.64 15.83
CA HIS A 44 -15.88 -5.74 16.29
C HIS A 44 -16.92 -5.49 15.19
N ALA A 45 -16.47 -5.27 13.95
CA ALA A 45 -17.36 -5.15 12.81
C ALA A 45 -18.15 -6.45 12.55
N TYR A 46 -17.50 -7.61 12.66
CA TYR A 46 -18.15 -8.91 12.53
C TYR A 46 -19.18 -9.16 13.63
N ALA A 47 -18.85 -8.85 14.89
CA ALA A 47 -19.78 -8.94 16.01
C ALA A 47 -21.00 -8.04 15.80
N LEU A 48 -20.80 -6.78 15.41
CA LEU A 48 -21.89 -5.85 15.10
C LEU A 48 -22.75 -6.32 13.93
N HIS A 49 -22.13 -6.89 12.89
CA HIS A 49 -22.86 -7.47 11.76
C HIS A 49 -23.79 -8.60 12.24
N LEU A 50 -23.30 -9.52 13.07
CA LEU A 50 -24.12 -10.62 13.59
C LEU A 50 -25.23 -10.13 14.53
N LEU A 51 -24.91 -9.22 15.46
CA LEU A 51 -25.90 -8.64 16.39
C LEU A 51 -27.00 -7.89 15.65
N SER A 52 -26.65 -7.04 14.69
CA SER A 52 -27.61 -6.19 13.97
C SER A 52 -28.50 -6.94 12.99
N ASN A 53 -28.05 -8.09 12.47
CA ASN A 53 -28.87 -8.95 11.63
C ASN A 53 -29.54 -10.09 12.41
N GLN A 54 -29.36 -10.16 13.74
CA GLN A 54 -29.86 -11.26 14.58
C GLN A 54 -29.41 -12.63 14.06
N HIS A 55 -28.19 -12.70 13.53
CA HIS A 55 -27.62 -13.94 13.04
C HIS A 55 -27.18 -14.84 14.20
N VAL A 56 -27.22 -16.14 13.98
CA VAL A 56 -26.75 -17.13 14.94
C VAL A 56 -25.23 -17.03 15.08
N PHE A 57 -24.76 -16.95 16.33
CA PHE A 57 -23.34 -16.95 16.64
C PHE A 57 -22.77 -18.38 16.56
N PRO A 58 -21.47 -18.56 16.30
CA PRO A 58 -20.86 -19.89 16.31
C PRO A 58 -21.12 -20.62 17.62
N PRO A 59 -21.61 -21.88 17.59
CA PRO A 59 -22.04 -22.58 18.80
C PRO A 59 -20.89 -22.85 19.78
N ASN A 60 -19.66 -22.95 19.28
CA ASN A 60 -18.43 -23.18 20.04
C ASN A 60 -17.65 -21.89 20.34
N LEU A 61 -18.27 -20.70 20.25
CA LEU A 61 -17.60 -19.42 20.51
C LEU A 61 -17.06 -19.32 21.95
N PHE A 62 -17.74 -19.97 22.90
CA PHE A 62 -17.40 -19.95 24.33
C PHE A 62 -16.54 -21.14 24.77
N ASP A 63 -16.28 -22.09 23.88
CA ASP A 63 -15.50 -23.29 24.19
C ASP A 63 -14.00 -22.95 24.24
N LEU A 64 -13.27 -23.62 25.13
CA LEU A 64 -11.81 -23.46 25.22
C LEU A 64 -11.13 -24.01 23.95
N THR A 65 -10.06 -23.33 23.52
CA THR A 65 -9.24 -23.72 22.37
C THR A 65 -7.77 -23.82 22.78
N GLU A 66 -6.97 -24.51 21.98
CA GLU A 66 -5.52 -24.67 22.19
C GLU A 66 -4.73 -23.36 22.14
N PHE A 67 -5.31 -22.30 21.58
CA PHE A 67 -4.68 -20.99 21.50
C PHE A 67 -5.04 -20.08 22.68
N ASP A 68 -6.00 -20.47 23.53
CA ASP A 68 -6.48 -19.61 24.60
C ASP A 68 -5.37 -19.36 25.64
N GLY A 69 -4.87 -18.13 25.66
CA GLY A 69 -4.05 -17.65 26.77
C GLY A 69 -4.87 -17.51 28.05
N GLU A 70 -4.19 -17.34 29.19
CA GLU A 70 -4.77 -17.24 30.53
C GLU A 70 -5.97 -16.28 30.62
N HIS A 71 -5.87 -15.12 29.96
CA HIS A 71 -6.95 -14.14 29.89
C HIS A 71 -8.21 -14.63 29.17
N ILE A 72 -8.05 -15.36 28.07
CA ILE A 72 -9.16 -15.88 27.28
C ILE A 72 -9.81 -17.05 27.99
N VAL A 73 -9.00 -17.93 28.61
CA VAL A 73 -9.50 -19.01 29.46
C VAL A 73 -10.37 -18.43 30.58
N THR A 74 -9.86 -17.42 31.29
CA THR A 74 -10.60 -16.74 32.36
C THR A 74 -11.92 -16.14 31.86
N LEU A 75 -11.89 -15.45 30.71
CA LEU A 75 -13.10 -14.90 30.07
C LEU A 75 -14.14 -15.98 29.76
N LYS A 76 -13.72 -17.06 29.08
CA LYS A 76 -14.59 -18.15 28.67
C LYS A 76 -15.14 -18.92 29.87
N GLU A 77 -14.35 -19.16 30.91
CA GLU A 77 -14.81 -19.81 32.15
C GLU A 77 -15.83 -18.98 32.94
N MET A 78 -15.75 -17.64 32.88
CA MET A 78 -16.76 -16.77 33.48
C MET A 78 -18.09 -16.85 32.71
N LEU A 79 -18.05 -17.00 31.39
CA LEU A 79 -19.22 -17.04 30.51
C LEU A 79 -19.81 -18.45 30.37
N SER A 80 -19.00 -19.51 30.43
CA SER A 80 -19.42 -20.90 30.23
C SER A 80 -20.40 -21.39 31.30
N LYS A 81 -20.38 -20.77 32.48
CA LYS A 81 -21.23 -21.11 33.62
C LYS A 81 -22.68 -20.62 33.47
N ASP A 82 -22.96 -19.76 32.51
CA ASP A 82 -24.24 -19.07 32.42
C ASP A 82 -24.72 -18.90 30.97
N VAL A 83 -25.58 -19.81 30.53
CA VAL A 83 -26.16 -19.83 29.17
C VAL A 83 -27.02 -18.59 28.92
N VAL A 84 -27.68 -18.04 29.95
CA VAL A 84 -28.51 -16.83 29.80
C VAL A 84 -27.62 -15.64 29.48
N LEU A 85 -26.48 -15.49 30.16
CA LEU A 85 -25.49 -14.46 29.83
C LEU A 85 -24.92 -14.60 28.43
N GLN A 86 -24.63 -15.83 27.98
CA GLN A 86 -24.16 -16.06 26.62
C GLN A 86 -25.20 -15.60 25.60
N HIS A 87 -26.47 -15.94 25.82
CA HIS A 87 -27.57 -15.51 24.98
C HIS A 87 -27.71 -13.98 24.95
N GLU A 88 -27.66 -13.32 26.10
CA GLU A 88 -27.73 -11.86 26.18
C GLU A 88 -26.54 -11.18 25.51
N LEU A 89 -25.33 -11.74 25.65
CA LEU A 89 -24.15 -11.20 25.01
C LEU A 89 -24.23 -11.31 23.47
N THR A 90 -24.90 -12.35 22.97
CA THR A 90 -25.03 -12.68 21.53
C THR A 90 -26.34 -12.23 20.90
N THR A 91 -27.15 -11.46 21.62
CA THR A 91 -28.39 -10.86 21.11
C THR A 91 -28.40 -9.35 21.32
N ALA A 92 -29.12 -8.63 20.46
CA ALA A 92 -29.28 -7.19 20.55
C ALA A 92 -30.74 -6.79 20.27
N SER A 93 -31.65 -7.25 21.13
CA SER A 93 -33.06 -6.81 21.14
C SER A 93 -33.21 -5.34 21.53
N THR A 94 -32.22 -4.77 22.20
CA THR A 94 -32.13 -3.36 22.58
C THR A 94 -30.73 -2.83 22.24
N PRO A 95 -30.56 -1.52 22.00
CA PRO A 95 -29.26 -0.92 21.72
C PRO A 95 -28.34 -0.87 22.96
N ASP A 96 -28.83 -1.25 24.13
CA ASP A 96 -28.09 -1.13 25.37
C ASP A 96 -26.85 -2.03 25.39
N TYR A 97 -25.76 -1.44 25.87
CA TYR A 97 -24.45 -2.09 25.96
C TYR A 97 -23.89 -2.60 24.63
N LEU A 98 -24.37 -2.11 23.48
CA LEU A 98 -23.91 -2.56 22.17
C LEU A 98 -22.39 -2.40 22.00
N PHE A 99 -21.83 -1.31 22.53
CA PHE A 99 -20.38 -1.09 22.53
C PHE A 99 -19.64 -2.12 23.40
N GLU A 100 -20.06 -2.33 24.64
CA GLU A 100 -19.47 -3.29 25.58
C GLU A 100 -19.55 -4.73 25.08
N LYS A 101 -20.72 -5.15 24.59
CA LYS A 101 -20.92 -6.48 23.99
C LYS A 101 -19.94 -6.68 22.85
N THR A 102 -19.79 -5.69 21.98
CA THR A 102 -18.86 -5.72 20.84
C THR A 102 -17.41 -5.87 21.29
N LEU A 103 -16.97 -5.19 22.34
CA LEU A 103 -15.61 -5.32 22.87
C LEU A 103 -15.32 -6.74 23.39
N VAL A 104 -16.26 -7.33 24.15
CA VAL A 104 -16.12 -8.69 24.68
C VAL A 104 -16.15 -9.71 23.53
N LEU A 105 -17.11 -9.59 22.63
CA LEU A 105 -17.24 -10.47 21.46
C LEU A 105 -16.04 -10.40 20.54
N GLY A 106 -15.42 -9.23 20.35
CA GLY A 106 -14.20 -9.09 19.55
C GLY A 106 -13.04 -9.94 20.06
N ILE A 107 -12.91 -10.08 21.38
CA ILE A 107 -11.90 -10.93 22.01
C ILE A 107 -12.21 -12.42 21.78
N LEU A 108 -13.47 -12.82 21.99
CA LEU A 108 -13.91 -14.20 21.76
C LEU A 108 -13.76 -14.61 20.30
N PHE A 109 -14.16 -13.75 19.38
CA PHE A 109 -14.03 -14.00 17.94
C PHE A 109 -12.58 -14.13 17.52
N ARG A 110 -11.64 -13.34 18.05
CA ARG A 110 -10.22 -13.52 17.74
C ARG A 110 -9.75 -14.94 18.05
N SER A 111 -10.01 -15.39 19.27
CA SER A 111 -9.63 -16.73 19.73
C SER A 111 -10.28 -17.82 18.88
N TRP A 112 -11.61 -17.73 18.73
CA TRP A 112 -12.37 -18.68 17.94
C TRP A 112 -11.88 -18.74 16.48
N PHE A 113 -11.62 -17.57 15.88
CA PHE A 113 -11.17 -17.44 14.51
C PHE A 113 -9.79 -18.09 14.30
N CYS A 114 -8.85 -17.86 15.22
CA CYS A 114 -7.51 -18.46 15.11
C CYS A 114 -7.56 -19.98 15.25
N ALA A 115 -8.41 -20.52 16.12
CA ALA A 115 -8.62 -21.96 16.24
C ALA A 115 -9.25 -22.56 14.97
N GLN A 116 -10.27 -21.90 14.42
CA GLN A 116 -10.88 -22.30 13.15
C GLN A 116 -9.88 -22.28 11.99
N LEU A 117 -9.03 -21.26 11.94
CA LEU A 117 -8.02 -21.11 10.90
C LEU A 117 -7.00 -22.22 11.01
N PHE A 118 -6.47 -22.47 12.20
CA PHE A 118 -5.49 -23.52 12.44
C PHE A 118 -5.96 -24.92 11.99
N HIS A 119 -7.23 -25.24 12.17
CA HIS A 119 -7.81 -26.52 11.72
C HIS A 119 -8.20 -26.56 10.24
N SER A 120 -8.11 -25.45 9.52
CA SER A 120 -8.46 -25.36 8.10
C SER A 120 -7.26 -25.61 7.21
N GLU A 121 -7.20 -26.79 6.58
CA GLU A 121 -6.19 -27.09 5.56
C GLU A 121 -6.30 -26.15 4.35
N ALA A 122 -7.52 -25.84 3.91
CA ALA A 122 -7.76 -24.89 2.85
C ALA A 122 -7.24 -23.48 3.21
N GLY A 123 -7.43 -23.06 4.47
CA GLY A 123 -6.89 -21.80 4.98
C GLY A 123 -5.37 -21.77 5.00
N ARG A 124 -4.75 -22.85 5.49
CA ARG A 124 -3.30 -23.04 5.50
C ARG A 124 -2.70 -22.96 4.11
N ASP A 125 -3.32 -23.63 3.15
CA ASP A 125 -2.82 -23.71 1.78
C ASP A 125 -2.99 -22.37 1.05
N ALA A 126 -4.10 -21.66 1.27
CA ALA A 126 -4.32 -20.32 0.71
C ALA A 126 -3.30 -19.28 1.21
N LEU A 127 -2.88 -19.38 2.47
CA LEU A 127 -1.87 -18.51 3.07
C LEU A 127 -0.43 -18.93 2.71
N PHE A 128 -0.24 -20.16 2.25
CA PHE A 128 1.02 -20.64 1.68
C PHE A 128 1.21 -20.11 0.26
N ASP A 129 0.22 -20.30 -0.61
CA ASP A 129 0.24 -19.94 -2.03
C ASP A 129 -1.16 -19.52 -2.51
N PHE A 130 -1.30 -18.26 -2.92
CA PHE A 130 -2.59 -17.70 -3.32
C PHE A 130 -2.83 -17.95 -4.81
N LYS A 131 -3.83 -18.80 -5.10
CA LYS A 131 -4.16 -19.23 -6.47
C LYS A 131 -5.32 -18.47 -7.12
N GLY A 132 -5.90 -17.50 -6.42
CA GLY A 132 -7.02 -16.71 -6.93
C GLY A 132 -6.57 -15.61 -7.90
N ASP A 133 -7.54 -15.01 -8.58
CA ASP A 133 -7.31 -13.77 -9.31
C ASP A 133 -7.05 -12.63 -8.32
N ALA A 134 -5.92 -11.96 -8.50
CA ALA A 134 -5.53 -10.80 -7.71
C ALA A 134 -5.43 -9.56 -8.61
N TYR A 135 -6.03 -8.46 -8.15
CA TYR A 135 -5.83 -7.16 -8.77
C TYR A 135 -4.59 -6.48 -8.17
N ASN A 136 -4.15 -5.39 -8.81
CA ASN A 136 -3.04 -4.60 -8.30
C ASN A 136 -3.36 -4.02 -6.91
N GLY A 137 -2.65 -4.50 -5.89
CA GLY A 137 -2.80 -4.04 -4.51
C GLY A 137 -3.63 -4.97 -3.62
N ASP A 138 -4.11 -6.11 -4.15
CA ASP A 138 -4.59 -7.20 -3.30
C ASP A 138 -3.43 -7.66 -2.40
N ILE A 139 -3.65 -7.76 -1.09
CA ILE A 139 -2.62 -8.15 -0.13
C ILE A 139 -2.65 -9.66 0.16
N ARG A 140 -3.66 -10.39 -0.33
CA ARG A 140 -3.72 -11.87 -0.23
C ARG A 140 -2.59 -12.55 -0.99
N VAL A 141 -2.03 -11.87 -1.99
CA VAL A 141 -0.85 -12.31 -2.74
C VAL A 141 0.43 -12.31 -1.90
N PHE A 142 0.46 -11.69 -0.71
CA PHE A 142 1.62 -11.70 0.17
C PHE A 142 1.59 -12.96 1.04
N THR A 143 1.73 -14.11 0.39
CA THR A 143 1.74 -15.42 1.03
C THR A 143 3.11 -15.78 1.59
N PHE A 144 3.17 -16.83 2.40
CA PHE A 144 4.42 -17.33 2.94
C PHE A 144 5.41 -17.73 1.84
N LEU A 145 4.95 -18.43 0.79
CA LEU A 145 5.81 -18.83 -0.32
C LEU A 145 6.39 -17.62 -1.05
N ARG A 146 5.57 -16.60 -1.35
CA ARG A 146 6.05 -15.39 -2.01
C ARG A 146 7.11 -14.66 -1.18
N MET A 147 6.87 -14.52 0.13
CA MET A 147 7.84 -13.90 1.03
C MET A 147 9.17 -14.68 1.02
N ALA A 148 9.10 -16.01 1.06
CA ALA A 148 10.28 -16.87 1.02
C ALA A 148 11.04 -16.73 -0.32
N SER A 149 10.34 -16.76 -1.45
CA SER A 149 10.93 -16.58 -2.78
C SER A 149 11.58 -15.21 -2.96
N GLU A 150 10.90 -14.12 -2.58
CA GLU A 150 11.49 -12.78 -2.69
C GLU A 150 12.69 -12.60 -1.73
N TYR A 151 12.68 -13.27 -0.57
CA TYR A 151 13.84 -13.29 0.33
C TYR A 151 15.02 -14.07 -0.27
N GLN A 152 14.76 -15.21 -0.92
CA GLN A 152 15.78 -15.95 -1.68
C GLN A 152 16.35 -15.10 -2.83
N ASP A 153 15.49 -14.42 -3.60
CA ASP A 153 15.92 -13.51 -4.67
C ASP A 153 16.78 -12.35 -4.14
N ALA A 154 16.43 -11.80 -2.97
CA ALA A 154 17.24 -10.76 -2.32
C ALA A 154 18.61 -11.28 -1.90
N LEU A 155 18.70 -12.49 -1.37
CA LEU A 155 19.97 -13.15 -1.08
C LEU A 155 20.80 -13.42 -2.35
N PHE A 156 20.15 -13.62 -3.51
CA PHE A 156 20.78 -13.83 -4.82
C PHE A 156 21.10 -12.55 -5.61
N THR A 157 20.56 -11.41 -5.20
CA THR A 157 20.73 -10.11 -5.86
C THR A 157 22.20 -9.75 -6.17
N PRO A 158 23.19 -10.01 -5.28
CA PRO A 158 24.59 -9.72 -5.59
C PRO A 158 25.13 -10.48 -6.81
N VAL A 159 24.71 -11.74 -7.05
CA VAL A 159 25.12 -12.54 -8.21
C VAL A 159 24.56 -11.93 -9.50
N SER A 160 23.27 -11.59 -9.51
CA SER A 160 22.61 -10.94 -10.63
C SER A 160 23.18 -9.56 -10.94
N LYS A 161 23.52 -8.80 -9.89
CA LYS A 161 24.19 -7.50 -10.01
C LYS A 161 25.58 -7.67 -10.62
N THR A 162 26.37 -8.62 -10.13
CA THR A 162 27.69 -8.96 -10.67
C THR A 162 27.58 -9.26 -12.17
N ARG A 163 26.67 -10.15 -12.58
CA ARG A 163 26.47 -10.45 -14.00
C ARG A 163 26.16 -9.19 -14.83
N SER A 164 25.29 -8.32 -14.31
CA SER A 164 24.93 -7.07 -14.98
C SER A 164 26.13 -6.12 -15.14
N LEU A 165 27.02 -6.05 -14.15
CA LEU A 165 28.28 -5.31 -14.25
C LEU A 165 29.18 -5.87 -15.36
N PHE A 166 29.30 -7.19 -15.46
CA PHE A 166 30.08 -7.83 -16.53
C PHE A 166 29.46 -7.63 -17.92
N GLN A 167 28.14 -7.65 -18.04
CA GLN A 167 27.45 -7.34 -19.30
C GLN A 167 27.63 -5.87 -19.72
N ASN A 168 27.67 -4.95 -18.76
CA ASN A 168 27.97 -3.55 -19.05
C ASN A 168 29.43 -3.39 -19.50
N LEU A 169 30.36 -4.04 -18.79
CA LEU A 169 31.76 -4.06 -19.17
C LEU A 169 31.97 -4.66 -20.57
N GLN A 170 31.26 -5.73 -20.91
CA GLN A 170 31.28 -6.33 -22.26
C GLN A 170 30.86 -5.33 -23.35
N LYS A 171 29.87 -4.48 -23.09
CA LYS A 171 29.42 -3.44 -24.03
C LYS A 171 30.42 -2.30 -24.19
N GLU A 172 31.32 -2.09 -23.22
CA GLU A 172 32.35 -1.06 -23.28
C GLU A 172 33.60 -1.48 -24.08
N PHE A 173 33.80 -2.79 -24.33
CA PHE A 173 34.98 -3.29 -25.06
C PHE A 173 35.24 -2.66 -26.42
N PRO A 174 34.23 -2.45 -27.28
CA PRO A 174 34.48 -1.83 -28.58
C PRO A 174 35.13 -0.45 -28.44
N THR A 175 34.74 0.32 -27.42
CA THR A 175 35.36 1.61 -27.10
C THR A 175 36.81 1.42 -26.65
N TRP A 176 37.10 0.41 -25.85
CA TRP A 176 38.45 0.15 -25.35
C TRP A 176 39.39 -0.33 -26.46
N GLN A 177 38.88 -1.14 -27.39
CA GLN A 177 39.62 -1.56 -28.59
C GLN A 177 39.98 -0.35 -29.46
N HIS A 178 39.05 0.57 -29.66
CA HIS A 178 39.34 1.82 -30.37
C HIS A 178 40.42 2.66 -29.66
N LEU A 179 40.31 2.83 -28.33
CA LEU A 179 41.33 3.56 -27.56
C LEU A 179 42.71 2.88 -27.60
N LEU A 180 42.73 1.55 -27.66
CA LEU A 180 43.94 0.74 -27.81
C LEU A 180 44.58 0.95 -29.18
N GLU A 181 43.79 0.96 -30.25
CA GLU A 181 44.23 1.20 -31.63
C GLU A 181 44.77 2.63 -31.84
N GLU A 182 44.21 3.61 -31.16
CA GLU A 182 44.66 5.01 -31.21
C GLU A 182 45.90 5.29 -30.36
N SER A 183 46.23 4.40 -29.42
CA SER A 183 47.36 4.58 -28.51
C SER A 183 48.68 4.14 -29.16
N ALA A 184 49.67 5.03 -29.22
CA ALA A 184 51.00 4.68 -29.69
C ALA A 184 51.78 3.89 -28.62
N ASP A 185 52.62 2.95 -29.08
CA ASP A 185 53.59 2.21 -28.24
C ASP A 185 52.97 1.36 -27.09
N VAL A 186 51.76 0.83 -27.29
CA VAL A 186 51.14 -0.09 -26.32
C VAL A 186 51.95 -1.39 -26.23
N PRO A 187 52.34 -1.85 -25.03
CA PRO A 187 53.01 -3.14 -24.86
C PRO A 187 52.19 -4.31 -25.42
N GLU A 188 52.82 -5.23 -26.14
CA GLU A 188 52.14 -6.38 -26.79
C GLU A 188 51.35 -7.24 -25.79
N ASP A 189 51.85 -7.36 -24.56
CA ASP A 189 51.19 -8.08 -23.49
C ASP A 189 49.96 -7.36 -22.92
N VAL A 190 49.91 -6.03 -22.99
CA VAL A 190 48.69 -5.23 -22.71
C VAL A 190 47.66 -5.41 -23.82
N SER A 191 48.06 -5.30 -25.09
CA SER A 191 47.15 -5.54 -26.22
C SER A 191 46.56 -6.95 -26.15
N ARG A 192 47.40 -7.97 -25.94
CA ARG A 192 46.94 -9.36 -25.77
C ARG A 192 45.98 -9.52 -24.58
N ALA A 193 46.24 -8.84 -23.46
CA ALA A 193 45.37 -8.91 -22.30
C ALA A 193 43.99 -8.29 -22.56
N LEU A 194 43.92 -7.14 -23.24
CA LEU A 194 42.67 -6.43 -23.52
C LEU A 194 41.89 -7.00 -24.71
N GLU A 195 42.56 -7.52 -25.73
CA GLU A 195 41.91 -8.06 -26.94
C GLU A 195 41.47 -9.52 -26.81
N GLN A 196 42.18 -10.32 -26.00
CA GLN A 196 41.96 -11.77 -25.95
C GLN A 196 41.60 -12.25 -24.55
N LEU A 197 42.43 -11.95 -23.55
CA LEU A 197 42.27 -12.55 -22.22
C LEU A 197 41.03 -12.01 -21.50
N LEU A 198 40.86 -10.69 -21.48
CA LEU A 198 39.79 -10.04 -20.74
C LEU A 198 38.39 -10.28 -21.36
N PRO A 199 38.18 -10.21 -22.69
CA PRO A 199 36.90 -10.59 -23.29
C PRO A 199 36.51 -12.05 -23.02
N ALA A 200 37.46 -12.99 -23.14
CA ALA A 200 37.22 -14.40 -22.86
C ALA A 200 36.90 -14.64 -21.38
N GLU A 201 37.60 -13.94 -20.48
CA GLU A 201 37.32 -13.95 -19.04
C GLU A 201 35.92 -13.43 -18.71
N ILE A 202 35.48 -12.36 -19.37
CA ILE A 202 34.16 -11.76 -19.16
C ILE A 202 33.06 -12.68 -19.68
N GLU A 203 33.22 -13.24 -20.87
CA GLU A 203 32.25 -14.20 -21.42
C GLU A 203 32.11 -15.44 -20.53
N ALA A 204 33.24 -16.01 -20.08
CA ALA A 204 33.25 -17.13 -19.15
C ALA A 204 32.60 -16.76 -17.81
N SER A 205 32.86 -15.57 -17.30
CA SER A 205 32.27 -15.02 -16.07
C SER A 205 30.76 -14.85 -16.19
N ILE A 206 30.26 -14.27 -17.29
CA ILE A 206 28.82 -14.14 -17.56
C ILE A 206 28.15 -15.51 -17.64
N ALA A 207 28.74 -16.46 -18.38
CA ALA A 207 28.20 -17.81 -18.51
C ALA A 207 28.13 -18.54 -17.15
N THR A 208 29.18 -18.40 -16.32
CA THR A 208 29.23 -18.97 -14.98
C THR A 208 28.15 -18.38 -14.08
N LEU A 209 28.05 -17.05 -14.01
CA LEU A 209 27.04 -16.36 -13.20
C LEU A 209 25.61 -16.67 -13.66
N GLN A 210 25.39 -16.82 -14.97
CA GLN A 210 24.10 -17.21 -15.52
C GLN A 210 23.75 -18.67 -15.17
N ALA A 211 24.73 -19.57 -15.11
CA ALA A 211 24.51 -20.94 -14.66
C ALA A 211 24.19 -21.00 -13.15
N ASP A 212 24.88 -20.18 -12.36
CA ASP A 212 24.65 -20.03 -10.92
C ASP A 212 23.24 -19.50 -10.62
N GLU A 213 22.77 -18.48 -11.34
CA GLU A 213 21.39 -17.98 -11.21
C GLU A 213 20.32 -19.04 -11.53
N LYS A 214 20.60 -19.94 -12.48
CA LYS A 214 19.68 -21.03 -12.85
C LYS A 214 19.67 -22.18 -11.84
N ASN A 215 20.62 -22.21 -10.91
CA ASN A 215 20.72 -23.26 -9.90
C ASN A 215 20.73 -22.66 -8.48
N PRO A 216 19.57 -22.21 -7.99
CA PRO A 216 19.48 -21.52 -6.70
C PRO A 216 19.96 -22.37 -5.51
N LEU A 217 20.02 -23.70 -5.65
CA LEU A 217 20.51 -24.61 -4.61
C LEU A 217 22.02 -24.52 -4.33
N LYS A 218 22.82 -23.80 -5.15
CA LYS A 218 24.28 -23.62 -4.99
C LYS A 218 24.72 -22.23 -4.53
N SER A 219 23.78 -21.46 -4.04
CA SER A 219 23.89 -20.04 -3.78
C SER A 219 25.11 -19.50 -3.01
N VAL A 220 25.54 -20.16 -1.94
CA VAL A 220 26.70 -19.76 -1.12
C VAL A 220 27.97 -19.89 -1.95
N GLU A 221 28.03 -20.95 -2.75
CA GLU A 221 29.11 -21.14 -3.71
C GLU A 221 29.01 -20.15 -4.85
N SER A 222 27.81 -19.82 -5.32
CA SER A 222 27.58 -18.78 -6.33
C SER A 222 28.02 -17.39 -5.89
N LEU A 223 27.77 -16.99 -4.64
CA LEU A 223 28.28 -15.73 -4.08
C LEU A 223 29.81 -15.73 -4.00
N LYS A 224 30.39 -16.83 -3.51
CA LYS A 224 31.84 -16.99 -3.47
C LYS A 224 32.47 -16.96 -4.87
N ASN A 225 31.81 -17.56 -5.86
CA ASN A 225 32.22 -17.56 -7.26
C ASN A 225 32.16 -16.14 -7.82
N ALA A 226 31.08 -15.40 -7.57
CA ALA A 226 30.93 -14.00 -7.97
C ALA A 226 32.06 -13.12 -7.39
N GLU A 227 32.39 -13.28 -6.11
CA GLU A 227 33.52 -12.59 -5.50
C GLU A 227 34.86 -12.93 -6.17
N GLN A 228 35.09 -14.22 -6.45
CA GLN A 228 36.34 -14.66 -7.10
C GLN A 228 36.45 -14.12 -8.52
N ILE A 229 35.35 -14.12 -9.27
CA ILE A 229 35.24 -13.54 -10.61
C ILE A 229 35.57 -12.04 -10.60
N LEU A 230 34.99 -11.29 -9.66
CA LEU A 230 35.28 -9.86 -9.48
C LEU A 230 36.75 -9.63 -9.16
N LYS A 231 37.30 -10.35 -8.16
CA LYS A 231 38.70 -10.25 -7.76
C LYS A 231 39.65 -10.57 -8.91
N ARG A 232 39.39 -11.65 -9.66
CA ARG A 232 40.19 -12.08 -10.81
C ARG A 232 40.20 -11.00 -11.91
N THR A 233 39.03 -10.46 -12.25
CA THR A 233 38.89 -9.45 -13.31
C THR A 233 39.55 -8.13 -12.91
N ILE A 234 39.35 -7.68 -11.68
CA ILE A 234 40.01 -6.48 -11.14
C ILE A 234 41.54 -6.64 -11.17
N ASN A 235 42.07 -7.82 -10.82
CA ASN A 235 43.50 -8.08 -10.89
C ASN A 235 44.04 -8.00 -12.33
N ILE A 236 43.31 -8.53 -13.33
CA ILE A 236 43.70 -8.39 -14.74
C ILE A 236 43.77 -6.91 -15.12
N LEU A 237 42.75 -6.12 -14.76
CA LEU A 237 42.70 -4.69 -15.04
C LEU A 237 43.85 -3.92 -14.34
N GLU A 238 44.22 -4.30 -13.12
CA GLU A 238 45.36 -3.70 -12.41
C GLU A 238 46.70 -4.03 -13.07
N GLU A 239 46.91 -5.26 -13.51
CA GLU A 239 48.14 -5.66 -14.19
C GLU A 239 48.28 -4.98 -15.56
N VAL A 240 47.17 -4.80 -16.28
CA VAL A 240 47.15 -3.99 -17.51
C VAL A 240 47.52 -2.54 -17.19
N LYS A 241 46.86 -1.93 -16.21
CA LYS A 241 47.10 -0.53 -15.83
C LYS A 241 48.56 -0.27 -15.44
N LYS A 242 49.20 -1.17 -14.68
CA LYS A 242 50.61 -1.02 -14.25
C LYS A 242 51.61 -0.94 -15.41
N LYS A 243 51.26 -1.51 -16.57
CA LYS A 243 52.12 -1.56 -17.75
C LYS A 243 51.90 -0.38 -18.70
N LEU A 244 50.83 0.37 -18.52
CA LEU A 244 50.53 1.56 -19.30
C LEU A 244 51.28 2.78 -18.76
N GLN A 245 51.86 3.57 -19.66
CA GLN A 245 52.49 4.85 -19.30
C GLN A 245 51.44 5.97 -19.30
N PRO A 246 51.27 6.74 -18.20
CA PRO A 246 50.28 7.81 -18.12
C PRO A 246 50.39 8.86 -19.24
N GLU A 247 51.61 9.21 -19.64
CA GLU A 247 51.87 10.24 -20.66
C GLU A 247 51.27 9.92 -22.04
N HIS A 248 51.09 8.63 -22.34
CA HIS A 248 50.67 8.15 -23.66
C HIS A 248 49.30 7.46 -23.66
N HIS A 249 48.80 7.03 -22.49
CA HIS A 249 47.65 6.12 -22.40
C HIS A 249 46.54 6.61 -21.46
N ASN A 250 46.48 7.90 -21.12
CA ASN A 250 45.51 8.45 -20.16
C ASN A 250 44.05 8.04 -20.44
N PRO A 251 43.51 8.13 -21.68
CA PRO A 251 42.13 7.75 -21.94
C PRO A 251 41.82 6.28 -21.62
N LEU A 252 42.77 5.38 -21.95
CA LEU A 252 42.64 3.95 -21.65
C LEU A 252 42.77 3.68 -20.14
N ILE A 253 43.69 4.37 -19.46
CA ILE A 253 43.84 4.29 -18.00
C ILE A 253 42.56 4.75 -17.29
N ASP A 254 41.93 5.82 -17.78
CA ASP A 254 40.68 6.34 -17.22
C ASP A 254 39.52 5.35 -17.40
N ALA A 255 39.39 4.77 -18.60
CA ALA A 255 38.41 3.72 -18.87
C ALA A 255 38.60 2.49 -17.94
N ILE A 256 39.85 2.05 -17.76
CA ILE A 256 40.18 0.96 -16.83
C ILE A 256 39.82 1.33 -15.38
N ASN A 257 40.09 2.56 -14.95
CA ASN A 257 39.77 3.02 -13.60
C ASN A 257 38.26 3.04 -13.36
N GLU A 258 37.47 3.51 -14.33
CA GLU A 258 36.00 3.55 -14.19
C GLU A 258 35.39 2.14 -14.17
N ALA A 259 35.89 1.21 -15.00
CA ALA A 259 35.48 -0.18 -14.93
C ALA A 259 35.83 -0.81 -13.58
N LYS A 260 37.05 -0.61 -13.08
CA LYS A 260 37.43 -1.09 -11.75
C LYS A 260 36.55 -0.51 -10.65
N LYS A 261 36.24 0.77 -10.72
CA LYS A 261 35.34 1.44 -9.77
C LYS A 261 33.94 0.83 -9.81
N SER A 262 33.44 0.50 -11.00
CA SER A 262 32.15 -0.17 -11.19
C SER A 262 32.14 -1.62 -10.70
N LEU A 263 33.24 -2.36 -10.89
CA LEU A 263 33.42 -3.73 -10.42
C LEU A 263 33.71 -3.83 -8.91
N ASN A 264 34.26 -2.78 -8.30
CA ASN A 264 34.59 -2.73 -6.87
C ASN A 264 33.33 -2.53 -6.00
N CYS A 265 32.41 -3.48 -6.13
CA CYS A 265 31.20 -3.56 -5.35
C CYS A 265 31.39 -4.51 -4.15
N ASP A 266 30.83 -4.11 -3.01
CA ASP A 266 30.79 -4.95 -1.82
C ASP A 266 29.51 -5.81 -1.87
N LEU A 267 29.66 -7.08 -2.27
CA LEU A 267 28.53 -7.98 -2.44
C LEU A 267 27.76 -8.22 -1.15
N VAL A 268 28.40 -8.10 0.02
CA VAL A 268 27.74 -8.23 1.33
C VAL A 268 26.84 -7.03 1.59
N ILE A 269 27.31 -5.82 1.29
CA ILE A 269 26.49 -4.60 1.43
C ILE A 269 25.28 -4.65 0.47
N GLU A 270 25.49 -5.11 -0.76
CA GLU A 270 24.40 -5.26 -1.74
C GLU A 270 23.35 -6.28 -1.28
N GLN A 271 23.80 -7.43 -0.77
CA GLN A 271 22.91 -8.45 -0.22
C GLN A 271 22.11 -7.88 0.96
N GLN A 272 22.78 -7.23 1.92
CA GLN A 272 22.14 -6.64 3.08
C GLN A 272 21.13 -5.56 2.69
N SER A 273 21.44 -4.75 1.67
CA SER A 273 20.52 -3.73 1.14
C SER A 273 19.26 -4.35 0.52
N ALA A 274 19.42 -5.43 -0.26
CA ALA A 274 18.31 -6.18 -0.83
C ALA A 274 17.46 -6.85 0.26
N LEU A 275 18.09 -7.50 1.23
CA LEU A 275 17.44 -8.11 2.38
C LEU A 275 16.63 -7.09 3.16
N VAL A 276 17.24 -5.97 3.57
CA VAL A 276 16.54 -4.89 4.27
C VAL A 276 15.33 -4.44 3.46
N THR A 277 15.43 -4.30 2.14
CA THR A 277 14.28 -3.93 1.30
C THR A 277 13.12 -4.93 1.42
N VAL A 278 13.41 -6.24 1.42
CA VAL A 278 12.40 -7.30 1.60
C VAL A 278 11.83 -7.30 3.02
N GLU A 279 12.68 -7.27 4.05
CA GLU A 279 12.23 -7.23 5.45
C GLU A 279 11.31 -6.04 5.68
N MET A 280 11.67 -4.90 5.12
CA MET A 280 10.94 -3.65 5.21
C MET A 280 9.68 -3.60 4.34
N LYS A 281 9.52 -4.49 3.37
CA LYS A 281 8.25 -4.69 2.67
C LYS A 281 7.28 -5.50 3.54
N TYR A 282 7.80 -6.45 4.32
CA TYR A 282 7.00 -7.42 5.07
C TYR A 282 6.92 -7.20 6.59
N TYR A 283 7.57 -6.17 7.13
CA TYR A 283 7.71 -5.97 8.58
C TYR A 283 6.40 -5.84 9.37
N ASP A 284 5.30 -5.48 8.71
CA ASP A 284 3.97 -5.36 9.32
C ASP A 284 3.05 -6.55 9.01
N PHE A 285 3.49 -7.53 8.22
CA PHE A 285 2.68 -8.69 7.85
C PHE A 285 2.76 -9.77 8.94
N PRO A 286 1.64 -10.22 9.51
CA PRO A 286 1.66 -11.20 10.59
C PRO A 286 2.35 -12.53 10.22
N ILE A 287 2.21 -13.00 8.97
CA ILE A 287 2.91 -14.19 8.45
C ILE A 287 4.43 -14.06 8.59
N TYR A 288 4.98 -12.91 8.18
CA TYR A 288 6.41 -12.64 8.25
C TYR A 288 6.91 -12.52 9.69
N ILE A 289 6.21 -11.73 10.52
CA ILE A 289 6.60 -11.48 11.91
C ILE A 289 6.63 -12.79 12.71
N ALA A 290 5.58 -13.60 12.57
CA ALA A 290 5.45 -14.89 13.27
C ALA A 290 6.58 -15.87 12.90
N ASN A 291 7.05 -15.79 11.65
CA ASN A 291 8.04 -16.71 11.10
C ASN A 291 9.40 -16.04 10.85
N LYS A 292 9.69 -14.91 11.51
CA LYS A 292 10.89 -14.11 11.25
C LYS A 292 12.19 -14.93 11.31
N HIS A 293 12.25 -15.92 12.19
CA HIS A 293 13.41 -16.79 12.36
C HIS A 293 13.69 -17.68 11.13
N PHE A 294 12.69 -17.97 10.30
CA PHE A 294 12.83 -18.73 9.05
C PHE A 294 13.57 -17.94 7.96
N PHE A 295 13.36 -16.62 7.93
CA PHE A 295 13.96 -15.71 6.96
C PHE A 295 15.40 -15.39 7.34
N ASN A 296 16.30 -16.32 7.01
CA ASN A 296 17.73 -16.21 7.27
C ASN A 296 18.54 -16.79 6.08
N GLU A 297 19.87 -16.70 6.14
CA GLU A 297 20.76 -17.14 5.04
C GLU A 297 20.62 -18.63 4.68
N THR A 298 20.14 -19.48 5.60
CA THR A 298 19.97 -20.91 5.33
C THR A 298 18.88 -21.20 4.31
N LEU A 299 17.92 -20.27 4.15
CA LEU A 299 16.82 -20.38 3.18
C LEU A 299 17.35 -20.47 1.74
N LEU A 300 18.55 -19.97 1.51
CA LEU A 300 19.12 -19.85 0.18
C LEU A 300 19.34 -21.18 -0.53
N ASN A 301 19.58 -22.26 0.22
CA ASN A 301 19.81 -23.60 -0.34
C ASN A 301 18.59 -24.52 -0.19
N LYS A 302 17.39 -23.94 -0.05
CA LYS A 302 16.15 -24.68 0.22
C LYS A 302 15.25 -24.66 -0.99
N ASP A 303 14.72 -25.82 -1.32
CA ASP A 303 13.71 -25.97 -2.36
C ASP A 303 12.30 -25.67 -1.82
N LEU A 304 11.34 -25.71 -2.74
CA LEU A 304 9.92 -25.52 -2.43
C LEU A 304 9.43 -26.56 -1.41
N GLU A 305 9.87 -27.81 -1.51
CA GLU A 305 9.46 -28.89 -0.60
C GLU A 305 9.88 -28.58 0.83
N PHE A 306 11.10 -28.12 1.06
CA PHE A 306 11.55 -27.69 2.38
C PHE A 306 10.73 -26.52 2.93
N ILE A 307 10.46 -25.50 2.10
CA ILE A 307 9.67 -24.32 2.51
C ILE A 307 8.24 -24.75 2.89
N GLN A 308 7.65 -25.65 2.10
CA GLN A 308 6.32 -26.20 2.33
C GLN A 308 6.30 -27.08 3.59
N GLU A 309 7.30 -27.92 3.80
CA GLU A 309 7.43 -28.77 4.99
C GLU A 309 7.53 -27.94 6.26
N TYR A 310 8.35 -26.88 6.26
CA TYR A 310 8.41 -25.93 7.38
C TYR A 310 7.05 -25.31 7.67
N TRP A 311 6.36 -24.81 6.64
CA TRP A 311 5.05 -24.18 6.80
C TRP A 311 4.04 -25.14 7.45
N HIS A 312 4.00 -26.38 6.99
CA HIS A 312 3.12 -27.41 7.52
C HIS A 312 3.45 -27.85 8.95
N LYS A 313 4.73 -27.94 9.30
CA LYS A 313 5.16 -28.46 10.59
C LYS A 313 5.13 -27.43 11.71
N GLU A 314 5.47 -26.18 11.40
CA GLU A 314 5.62 -25.14 12.42
C GLU A 314 5.19 -23.75 11.96
N GLY A 315 5.42 -23.41 10.69
CA GLY A 315 5.22 -22.03 10.22
C GLY A 315 3.78 -21.54 10.32
N TYR A 316 2.82 -22.42 10.02
CA TYR A 316 1.40 -22.09 10.10
C TYR A 316 0.90 -21.97 11.54
N GLU A 317 1.35 -22.85 12.43
CA GLU A 317 1.01 -22.79 13.85
C GLU A 317 1.55 -21.51 14.49
N ASN A 318 2.80 -21.14 14.17
CA ASN A 318 3.41 -19.89 14.61
C ASN A 318 2.57 -18.67 14.20
N PHE A 319 2.11 -18.66 12.96
CA PHE A 319 1.22 -17.62 12.44
C PHE A 319 -0.12 -17.56 13.19
N CYS A 320 -0.80 -18.68 13.38
CA CYS A 320 -2.07 -18.72 14.11
C CYS A 320 -1.92 -18.27 15.58
N LYS A 321 -0.86 -18.72 16.26
CA LYS A 321 -0.52 -18.26 17.62
C LYS A 321 -0.30 -16.75 17.67
N PHE A 322 0.44 -16.22 16.70
CA PHE A 322 0.74 -14.78 16.63
C PHE A 322 -0.51 -13.95 16.39
N LEU A 323 -1.42 -14.39 15.50
CA LEU A 323 -2.71 -13.74 15.28
C LEU A 323 -3.59 -13.73 16.53
N ASN A 324 -3.50 -14.75 17.38
CA ASN A 324 -4.29 -14.80 18.60
C ASN A 324 -3.81 -13.84 19.71
N LEU A 325 -2.58 -13.31 19.61
CA LEU A 325 -2.08 -12.36 20.58
C LEU A 325 -2.94 -11.08 20.58
N SER A 326 -3.18 -10.56 21.79
CA SER A 326 -3.86 -9.27 21.94
C SER A 326 -3.00 -8.16 21.34
N ASN A 327 -3.64 -7.22 20.65
CA ASN A 327 -2.98 -6.16 19.87
C ASN A 327 -2.23 -6.62 18.62
N THR A 328 -2.37 -7.88 18.17
CA THR A 328 -1.96 -8.22 16.81
C THR A 328 -3.00 -7.67 15.83
N LYS A 329 -2.55 -6.90 14.84
CA LYS A 329 -3.47 -6.40 13.82
C LYS A 329 -3.79 -7.48 12.80
N ILE A 330 -5.00 -7.42 12.29
CA ILE A 330 -5.54 -8.37 11.32
C ILE A 330 -5.91 -7.61 10.06
N SER A 331 -5.38 -8.08 8.95
CA SER A 331 -5.68 -7.63 7.61
C SER A 331 -6.80 -8.49 7.01
N TYR A 332 -7.35 -8.07 5.88
CA TYR A 332 -8.39 -8.87 5.22
C TYR A 332 -7.83 -10.18 4.66
N ALA A 333 -6.53 -10.25 4.35
CA ALA A 333 -5.89 -11.46 3.89
C ALA A 333 -5.80 -12.53 4.99
N ASP A 334 -5.69 -12.10 6.25
CA ASP A 334 -5.68 -13.03 7.39
C ASP A 334 -7.07 -13.65 7.62
N VAL A 335 -8.14 -12.93 7.25
CA VAL A 335 -9.52 -13.36 7.54
C VAL A 335 -10.25 -13.99 6.36
N ASP A 336 -9.87 -13.63 5.14
CA ASP A 336 -10.45 -14.12 3.88
C ASP A 336 -10.61 -15.64 3.87
N PRO A 337 -9.61 -16.47 4.24
CA PRO A 337 -9.75 -17.91 4.10
C PRO A 337 -10.84 -18.52 5.00
N ILE A 338 -11.16 -17.91 6.14
CA ILE A 338 -12.28 -18.37 6.98
C ILE A 338 -13.61 -17.89 6.43
N LEU A 339 -13.67 -16.60 6.05
CA LEU A 339 -14.89 -16.00 5.50
C LEU A 339 -15.36 -16.76 4.25
N THR A 340 -14.43 -17.10 3.36
CA THR A 340 -14.70 -17.78 2.10
C THR A 340 -14.86 -19.29 2.25
N ASN A 341 -13.94 -19.96 2.94
CA ASN A 341 -13.86 -21.43 2.91
C ASN A 341 -14.54 -22.13 4.07
N LEU A 342 -14.73 -21.46 5.22
CA LEU A 342 -15.25 -22.12 6.42
C LEU A 342 -16.68 -21.67 6.76
N ILE A 343 -16.91 -20.36 6.88
CA ILE A 343 -18.24 -19.85 7.26
C ILE A 343 -19.10 -19.47 6.05
N HIS A 344 -18.51 -19.42 4.85
CA HIS A 344 -19.15 -19.05 3.59
C HIS A 344 -19.98 -17.76 3.70
N LEU A 345 -19.45 -16.76 4.40
CA LEU A 345 -20.11 -15.46 4.57
C LEU A 345 -19.88 -14.61 3.31
N PRO A 346 -20.93 -14.20 2.57
CA PRO A 346 -20.77 -13.25 1.48
C PRO A 346 -20.36 -11.89 2.05
N TYR A 347 -19.15 -11.44 1.75
CA TYR A 347 -18.66 -10.15 2.23
C TYR A 347 -18.05 -9.32 1.10
N ALA A 348 -17.95 -8.01 1.29
CA ALA A 348 -17.23 -7.10 0.41
C ALA A 348 -16.43 -6.11 1.24
N ILE A 349 -15.22 -5.79 0.79
CA ILE A 349 -14.40 -4.75 1.38
C ILE A 349 -14.10 -3.71 0.31
N TYR A 350 -14.33 -2.46 0.66
CA TYR A 350 -14.13 -1.30 -0.20
C TYR A 350 -13.04 -0.39 0.36
N SER A 351 -12.34 0.30 -0.53
CA SER A 351 -11.43 1.39 -0.16
C SER A 351 -12.24 2.54 0.43
N GLU A 352 -11.91 2.95 1.65
CA GLU A 352 -12.56 4.11 2.27
C GLU A 352 -12.32 5.40 1.46
N ARG A 353 -11.17 5.49 0.78
CA ARG A 353 -10.72 6.71 0.11
C ARG A 353 -11.53 7.05 -1.14
N ASP A 354 -11.83 6.04 -1.94
CA ASP A 354 -12.40 6.22 -3.27
C ASP A 354 -13.58 5.28 -3.57
N GLY A 355 -13.94 4.40 -2.64
CA GLY A 355 -15.02 3.43 -2.83
C GLY A 355 -14.69 2.29 -3.78
N SER A 356 -13.42 2.14 -4.20
CA SER A 356 -13.03 1.05 -5.07
C SER A 356 -13.28 -0.30 -4.38
N PHE A 357 -13.72 -1.28 -5.15
CA PHE A 357 -13.80 -2.66 -4.67
C PHE A 357 -12.39 -3.20 -4.41
N LEU A 358 -12.22 -3.86 -3.27
CA LEU A 358 -10.96 -4.50 -2.92
C LEU A 358 -11.11 -6.01 -2.96
N VAL A 359 -11.94 -6.58 -2.10
CA VAL A 359 -12.06 -8.05 -2.02
C VAL A 359 -13.49 -8.47 -1.67
N GLY A 360 -13.85 -9.70 -2.05
CA GLY A 360 -15.11 -10.35 -1.68
C GLY A 360 -16.04 -10.57 -2.85
N ASN A 361 -17.35 -10.39 -2.65
CA ASN A 361 -18.41 -10.58 -3.62
C ASN A 361 -19.27 -9.31 -3.75
N LEU A 362 -19.85 -9.07 -4.93
CA LEU A 362 -20.71 -7.90 -5.14
C LEU A 362 -22.09 -8.02 -4.47
N ASP A 363 -22.54 -9.23 -4.15
CA ASP A 363 -23.78 -9.57 -3.45
C ASP A 363 -23.58 -9.79 -1.95
N ALA A 364 -22.59 -9.11 -1.38
CA ALA A 364 -22.20 -9.23 0.02
C ALA A 364 -23.34 -8.93 1.01
N SER A 365 -23.49 -9.79 2.02
CA SER A 365 -24.34 -9.52 3.19
C SER A 365 -23.61 -8.68 4.24
N MET A 366 -22.28 -8.79 4.30
CA MET A 366 -21.42 -7.98 5.15
C MET A 366 -20.52 -7.08 4.31
N GLU A 367 -20.73 -5.77 4.40
CA GLU A 367 -19.95 -4.78 3.65
C GLU A 367 -19.08 -3.95 4.60
N LEU A 368 -17.79 -3.84 4.27
CA LEU A 368 -16.80 -3.09 5.05
C LEU A 368 -16.14 -2.01 4.18
N ALA A 369 -15.75 -0.90 4.81
CA ALA A 369 -14.78 0.03 4.23
C ALA A 369 -13.46 -0.07 5.02
N LEU A 370 -12.33 0.10 4.33
CA LEU A 370 -11.01 0.00 4.93
C LEU A 370 -10.11 1.13 4.43
N ASP A 371 -9.51 1.87 5.37
CA ASP A 371 -8.53 2.92 5.11
C ASP A 371 -7.11 2.34 4.95
N PHE A 372 -6.67 2.05 3.73
CA PHE A 372 -5.30 1.59 3.42
C PHE A 372 -4.23 2.68 3.51
N GLY A 373 -4.62 3.94 3.67
CA GLY A 373 -3.68 5.05 3.68
C GLY A 373 -2.78 5.09 4.91
N ARG A 374 -3.13 4.31 5.95
CA ARG A 374 -2.39 4.27 7.21
C ARG A 374 -1.38 3.13 7.21
N LEU A 375 -0.13 3.48 7.53
CA LEU A 375 1.00 2.57 7.75
C LEU A 375 0.71 1.49 8.81
N ASP A 376 -0.36 1.64 9.58
CA ASP A 376 -0.67 0.72 10.66
C ASP A 376 -1.47 -0.51 10.19
N GLY A 377 -1.89 -0.67 8.92
CA GLY A 377 -2.69 -1.82 8.43
C GLY A 377 -4.21 -1.55 8.34
N GLY A 378 -4.61 -0.29 8.39
CA GLY A 378 -5.97 0.19 8.13
C GLY A 378 -7.01 -0.02 9.23
N HIS A 379 -8.13 0.70 9.14
CA HIS A 379 -9.23 0.62 10.10
C HIS A 379 -10.53 0.29 9.39
N TYR A 380 -11.30 -0.65 9.94
CA TYR A 380 -12.54 -1.11 9.32
C TYR A 380 -13.72 -0.22 9.74
N LYS A 381 -14.59 0.10 8.79
CA LYS A 381 -15.92 0.64 9.03
C LYS A 381 -16.97 -0.32 8.53
N LEU A 382 -18.06 -0.49 9.27
CA LEU A 382 -19.17 -1.36 8.88
C LEU A 382 -20.21 -0.54 8.12
N LEU A 383 -20.46 -0.88 6.84
CA LEU A 383 -21.53 -0.24 6.08
C LEU A 383 -22.88 -0.71 6.63
N THR A 384 -23.80 0.24 6.79
CA THR A 384 -25.17 -0.05 7.20
C THR A 384 -26.02 -0.42 5.98
N ASN A 385 -27.14 -1.07 6.27
CA ASN A 385 -28.21 -1.31 5.31
C ASN A 385 -29.56 -1.01 6.00
N PRO A 386 -30.69 -0.99 5.28
CA PRO A 386 -31.99 -0.67 5.86
C PRO A 386 -32.42 -1.55 7.04
N LYS A 387 -31.93 -2.80 7.11
CA LYS A 387 -32.23 -3.72 8.23
C LYS A 387 -31.40 -3.41 9.47
N THR A 388 -30.16 -2.95 9.30
CA THR A 388 -29.20 -2.79 10.41
C THR A 388 -29.10 -1.37 10.94
N ILE A 389 -29.53 -0.36 10.18
CA ILE A 389 -29.34 1.06 10.52
C ILE A 389 -29.98 1.47 11.84
N GLU A 390 -31.16 0.94 12.17
CA GLU A 390 -31.91 1.29 13.39
C GLU A 390 -31.13 0.92 14.66
N LEU A 391 -30.48 -0.24 14.70
CA LEU A 391 -29.65 -0.65 15.82
C LEU A 391 -28.28 0.05 15.77
N LEU A 392 -27.66 0.06 14.58
CA LEU A 392 -26.27 0.49 14.42
C LEU A 392 -26.07 2.00 14.65
N GLN A 393 -27.08 2.84 14.45
CA GLN A 393 -27.01 4.28 14.76
C GLN A 393 -26.72 4.58 16.24
N HIS A 394 -26.99 3.64 17.15
CA HIS A 394 -26.71 3.83 18.58
C HIS A 394 -25.22 3.62 18.92
N TYR A 395 -24.51 2.78 18.16
CA TYR A 395 -23.11 2.44 18.46
C TYR A 395 -22.17 3.65 18.44
N PRO A 396 -22.19 4.57 17.44
CA PRO A 396 -21.34 5.75 17.43
C PRO A 396 -21.51 6.62 18.68
N SER A 397 -22.74 6.80 19.16
CA SER A 397 -23.01 7.61 20.36
C SER A 397 -22.39 7.00 21.64
N GLN A 398 -22.45 5.67 21.78
CA GLN A 398 -21.81 4.95 22.88
C GLN A 398 -20.29 5.02 22.77
N LYS A 399 -19.74 4.78 21.56
CA LYS A 399 -18.29 4.90 21.31
C LYS A 399 -17.78 6.32 21.65
N GLU A 400 -18.49 7.36 21.23
CA GLU A 400 -18.10 8.75 21.52
C GLU A 400 -18.16 9.05 23.01
N HIS A 401 -19.14 8.49 23.73
CA HIS A 401 -19.17 8.59 25.20
C HIS A 401 -17.93 7.93 25.83
N TYR A 402 -17.56 6.74 25.36
CA TYR A 402 -16.33 6.05 25.77
C TYR A 402 -15.06 6.85 25.47
N LEU A 403 -14.96 7.46 24.28
CA LEU A 403 -13.80 8.28 23.89
C LEU A 403 -13.68 9.51 24.79
N ARG A 404 -14.77 10.24 25.06
CA ARG A 404 -14.75 11.38 26.00
C ARG A 404 -14.31 10.96 27.39
N ASN A 405 -14.80 9.81 27.87
CA ASN A 405 -14.43 9.29 29.18
C ASN A 405 -12.96 8.83 29.22
N ARG A 406 -12.45 8.25 28.12
CA ARG A 406 -11.04 7.91 27.95
C ARG A 406 -10.14 9.15 28.03
N GLU A 407 -10.47 10.21 27.30
CA GLU A 407 -9.69 11.46 27.32
C GLU A 407 -9.70 12.11 28.70
N ALA A 408 -10.85 12.11 29.39
CA ALA A 408 -10.95 12.61 30.76
C ALA A 408 -10.14 11.76 31.76
N PHE A 409 -10.09 10.43 31.58
CA PHE A 409 -9.23 9.55 32.37
C PHE A 409 -7.75 9.88 32.15
N LEU A 410 -7.32 9.99 30.89
CA LEU A 410 -5.94 10.30 30.51
C LEU A 410 -5.49 11.67 31.04
N ALA A 411 -6.38 12.67 31.03
CA ALA A 411 -6.09 14.01 31.56
C ALA A 411 -5.89 14.04 33.08
N ARG A 412 -6.62 13.20 33.83
CA ARG A 412 -6.62 13.21 35.31
C ARG A 412 -5.67 12.20 35.94
N LYS A 413 -5.23 11.18 35.18
CA LYS A 413 -4.49 10.00 35.67
C LYS A 413 -5.19 9.25 36.82
N ALA A 414 -6.49 9.44 36.97
CA ALA A 414 -7.30 8.73 37.94
C ALA A 414 -8.76 8.70 37.45
N PRO A 415 -9.46 7.56 37.59
CA PRO A 415 -10.87 7.53 37.29
C PRO A 415 -11.62 8.37 38.33
N ALA A 416 -12.34 9.40 37.90
CA ALA A 416 -13.36 9.95 38.79
C ALA A 416 -14.40 8.84 39.03
N LYS A 417 -14.87 8.67 40.28
CA LYS A 417 -15.90 7.67 40.60
C LYS A 417 -17.14 7.81 39.71
N ASP A 418 -17.42 9.01 39.24
CA ASP A 418 -18.55 9.33 38.37
C ASP A 418 -18.32 8.91 36.90
N LEU A 419 -17.08 8.80 36.44
CA LEU A 419 -16.75 8.32 35.08
C LEU A 419 -16.99 6.81 34.92
N ILE A 420 -16.85 6.04 36.01
CA ILE A 420 -16.96 4.56 35.97
C ILE A 420 -18.42 4.10 35.86
N LYS A 421 -19.39 4.89 36.32
CA LYS A 421 -20.80 4.46 36.37
C LYS A 421 -21.40 4.18 34.99
N ASP A 422 -20.95 4.91 33.97
CA ASP A 422 -21.59 4.89 32.64
C ASP A 422 -20.73 4.22 31.55
N THR A 423 -19.45 3.93 31.81
CA THR A 423 -18.54 3.26 30.86
C THR A 423 -17.67 2.22 31.55
N VAL A 424 -18.17 0.98 31.63
CA VAL A 424 -17.56 -0.11 32.42
C VAL A 424 -16.15 -0.46 31.94
N PHE A 425 -15.88 -0.38 30.63
CA PHE A 425 -14.62 -0.82 30.02
C PHE A 425 -13.71 0.33 29.54
N VAL A 426 -13.80 1.53 30.13
CA VAL A 426 -13.03 2.70 29.65
C VAL A 426 -11.50 2.46 29.65
N GLU A 427 -10.98 1.74 30.65
CA GLU A 427 -9.55 1.42 30.75
C GLU A 427 -9.10 0.41 29.67
N ALA A 428 -10.02 -0.44 29.18
CA ALA A 428 -9.74 -1.45 28.16
C ALA A 428 -9.52 -0.85 26.76
N ILE A 429 -9.93 0.40 26.54
CA ILE A 429 -9.75 1.12 25.27
C ILE A 429 -8.57 2.11 25.31
N ILE A 430 -7.82 2.14 26.41
CA ILE A 430 -6.60 2.96 26.56
C ILE A 430 -5.42 2.21 25.93
N PRO A 431 -4.57 2.89 25.12
CA PRO A 431 -3.35 2.28 24.62
C PRO A 431 -2.45 1.80 25.76
N LYS A 432 -1.86 0.60 25.64
CA LYS A 432 -0.98 0.01 26.67
C LYS A 432 0.14 0.97 27.12
N SER A 433 0.67 1.80 26.23
CA SER A 433 1.71 2.79 26.53
C SER A 433 1.28 3.92 27.47
N ALA A 434 -0.02 4.10 27.69
CA ALA A 434 -0.59 5.13 28.55
C ALA A 434 -1.12 4.58 29.89
N LEU A 435 -0.98 3.28 30.15
CA LEU A 435 -1.37 2.63 31.41
C LEU A 435 -0.14 2.48 32.31
N ASP A 436 -0.29 2.83 33.59
CA ASP A 436 0.80 2.75 34.58
C ASP A 436 1.12 1.29 34.98
N SER A 437 0.14 0.39 34.89
CA SER A 437 0.27 -1.04 35.16
C SER A 437 -0.76 -1.85 34.38
N GLY A 438 -0.51 -3.15 34.21
CA GLY A 438 -1.42 -4.08 33.53
C GLY A 438 -1.51 -3.89 32.02
N THR A 439 -2.38 -4.66 31.40
CA THR A 439 -2.76 -4.54 29.99
C THR A 439 -4.22 -4.13 29.87
N PRO A 440 -4.66 -3.54 28.73
CA PRO A 440 -6.07 -3.19 28.55
C PRO A 440 -7.01 -4.40 28.69
N LEU A 441 -6.53 -5.61 28.40
CA LEU A 441 -7.28 -6.85 28.61
C LEU A 441 -7.44 -7.19 30.09
N ASP A 442 -6.41 -6.97 30.91
CA ASP A 442 -6.47 -7.17 32.37
C ASP A 442 -7.58 -6.29 32.99
N PHE A 443 -7.65 -5.02 32.55
CA PHE A 443 -8.69 -4.10 33.01
C PHE A 443 -10.08 -4.52 32.56
N LEU A 444 -10.23 -5.01 31.32
CA LEU A 444 -11.49 -5.55 30.83
C LEU A 444 -11.96 -6.72 31.71
N LEU A 445 -11.08 -7.69 31.96
CA LEU A 445 -11.38 -8.86 32.78
C LEU A 445 -11.71 -8.48 34.23
N GLY A 446 -10.98 -7.52 34.81
CA GLY A 446 -11.26 -7.02 36.15
C GLY A 446 -12.63 -6.34 36.30
N LYS A 447 -13.19 -5.81 35.21
CA LYS A 447 -14.51 -5.17 35.17
C LYS A 447 -15.62 -6.05 34.61
N LEU A 448 -15.27 -7.21 34.04
CA LEU A 448 -16.23 -8.12 33.42
C LEU A 448 -17.32 -8.61 34.38
N PRO A 449 -17.04 -9.01 35.64
CA PRO A 449 -18.10 -9.43 36.56
C PRO A 449 -19.18 -8.36 36.78
N LEU A 450 -18.78 -7.09 36.91
CA LEU A 450 -19.69 -5.97 37.06
C LEU A 450 -20.54 -5.77 35.80
N PHE A 451 -19.93 -5.85 34.62
CA PHE A 451 -20.67 -5.79 33.36
C PHE A 451 -21.72 -6.89 33.24
N LEU A 452 -21.33 -8.13 33.55
CA LEU A 452 -22.24 -9.28 33.48
C LEU A 452 -23.38 -9.19 34.50
N GLU A 453 -23.14 -8.65 35.70
CA GLU A 453 -24.18 -8.37 36.68
C GLU A 453 -25.18 -7.32 36.16
N ASN A 454 -24.69 -6.21 35.60
CA ASN A 454 -25.53 -5.17 35.00
C ASN A 454 -26.37 -5.73 33.85
N LEU A 455 -25.77 -6.58 33.02
CA LEU A 455 -26.46 -7.23 31.91
C LEU A 455 -27.59 -8.13 32.42
N LYS A 456 -27.35 -8.96 33.45
CA LYS A 456 -28.38 -9.80 34.09
C LYS A 456 -29.54 -9.01 34.70
N GLN A 457 -29.24 -7.95 35.44
CA GLN A 457 -30.28 -7.14 36.10
C GLN A 457 -31.27 -6.57 35.08
N LYS A 458 -30.78 -6.24 33.89
CA LYS A 458 -31.58 -5.72 32.79
C LYS A 458 -32.53 -6.77 32.19
N VAL A 459 -32.10 -8.02 32.08
CA VAL A 459 -32.97 -9.14 31.67
C VAL A 459 -34.17 -9.23 32.60
N GLY A 460 -33.91 -9.24 33.91
CA GLY A 460 -34.96 -9.35 34.93
C GLY A 460 -35.99 -8.20 34.90
N GLN A 461 -35.56 -6.98 34.58
CA GLN A 461 -36.45 -5.82 34.46
C GLN A 461 -37.34 -5.87 33.21
N THR A 462 -36.85 -6.45 32.12
CA THR A 462 -37.58 -6.53 30.85
C THR A 462 -38.73 -7.54 30.97
N SER A 463 -38.47 -8.73 31.54
CA SER A 463 -39.51 -9.74 31.79
C SER A 463 -40.63 -9.26 32.73
N GLN A 464 -40.32 -8.40 33.71
CA GLN A 464 -41.33 -7.87 34.62
C GLN A 464 -42.25 -6.81 33.99
N LYS A 465 -41.80 -6.08 32.96
CA LYS A 465 -42.65 -5.08 32.28
C LYS A 465 -43.66 -5.73 31.34
N GLU A 466 -43.35 -6.89 30.78
CA GLU A 466 -44.27 -7.60 29.88
C GLU A 466 -45.42 -8.28 30.66
N ASP A 467 -45.17 -8.79 31.87
CA ASP A 467 -46.22 -9.43 32.70
C ASP A 467 -47.23 -8.47 33.35
N VAL A 468 -46.90 -7.18 33.48
CA VAL A 468 -47.79 -6.18 34.10
C VAL A 468 -48.73 -5.52 33.08
N GLY A 469 -48.55 -5.77 31.78
CA GLY A 469 -49.37 -5.20 30.70
C GLY A 469 -50.59 -6.04 30.27
N SER A 470 -50.72 -7.30 30.70
CA SER A 470 -51.76 -8.23 30.22
C SER A 470 -52.89 -8.48 31.23
N SER A 471 -53.43 -7.41 31.82
CA SER A 471 -54.66 -7.48 32.64
C SER A 471 -55.62 -6.36 32.29
N SER A 472 -56.10 -6.33 31.04
CA SER A 472 -57.43 -5.83 30.73
C SER A 472 -57.87 -6.25 29.33
N ALA A 473 -58.95 -7.04 29.30
CA ALA A 473 -59.94 -7.23 28.23
C ALA A 473 -59.47 -7.77 26.85
N SER A 474 -59.77 -9.04 26.58
CA SER A 474 -60.78 -9.36 25.56
C SER A 474 -61.18 -10.84 25.57
N GLU A 475 -62.49 -11.06 25.60
CA GLU A 475 -63.16 -12.32 25.33
C GLU A 475 -62.88 -12.79 23.90
N GLY A 476 -62.94 -14.11 23.74
CA GLY A 476 -62.39 -14.85 22.61
C GLY A 476 -62.92 -14.51 21.22
N LYS A 477 -62.06 -14.80 20.25
CA LYS A 477 -62.41 -15.16 18.87
C LYS A 477 -61.31 -16.07 18.32
N GLU A 478 -61.75 -17.18 17.73
CA GLU A 478 -60.92 -18.19 17.06
C GLU A 478 -60.03 -17.59 15.96
N PRO A 479 -58.85 -18.17 15.70
CA PRO A 479 -58.00 -17.78 14.58
C PRO A 479 -58.51 -18.39 13.26
N PRO A 480 -58.49 -17.65 12.13
CA PRO A 480 -58.70 -18.23 10.81
C PRO A 480 -57.39 -18.86 10.28
N PRO A 481 -57.48 -19.82 9.33
CA PRO A 481 -56.33 -20.52 8.78
C PRO A 481 -55.50 -19.64 7.81
N PRO A 482 -54.23 -19.98 7.58
CA PRO A 482 -53.32 -19.19 6.76
C PRO A 482 -53.71 -19.25 5.28
N SER A 483 -53.88 -18.09 4.65
CA SER A 483 -54.09 -17.96 3.21
C SER A 483 -52.76 -17.82 2.47
N GLU A 484 -52.75 -18.45 1.31
CA GLU A 484 -51.65 -18.68 0.39
C GLU A 484 -51.00 -17.41 -0.16
N VAL A 485 -49.72 -17.55 -0.45
CA VAL A 485 -48.86 -16.63 -1.18
C VAL A 485 -49.37 -16.50 -2.62
N LEU A 486 -49.63 -15.26 -3.06
CA LEU A 486 -49.80 -14.95 -4.47
C LEU A 486 -48.66 -14.03 -4.95
N GLU A 487 -47.84 -14.58 -5.85
CA GLU A 487 -46.97 -13.86 -6.76
C GLU A 487 -47.76 -12.88 -7.64
N ASN A 488 -47.17 -11.72 -7.94
CA ASN A 488 -47.36 -11.00 -9.21
C ASN A 488 -46.24 -9.94 -9.32
N THR A 489 -45.30 -10.08 -10.25
CA THR A 489 -45.34 -9.59 -11.65
C THR A 489 -45.23 -8.06 -11.79
N THR A 490 -44.03 -7.64 -12.16
CA THR A 490 -43.68 -6.72 -13.25
C THR A 490 -44.69 -5.63 -13.63
N GLN A 491 -44.34 -4.37 -13.38
CA GLN A 491 -44.84 -3.25 -14.18
C GLN A 491 -43.73 -2.28 -14.62
N LYS A 492 -43.72 -2.14 -15.94
CA LYS A 492 -43.01 -1.22 -16.82
C LYS A 492 -43.77 0.12 -16.80
N GLY A 493 -43.07 1.24 -16.65
CA GLY A 493 -43.69 2.57 -16.60
C GLY A 493 -42.75 3.66 -17.08
N ASP A 494 -42.85 3.95 -18.37
CA ASP A 494 -42.18 5.00 -19.13
C ASP A 494 -42.86 6.36 -18.89
N SER A 495 -42.09 7.45 -18.72
CA SER A 495 -42.55 8.82 -19.03
C SER A 495 -41.41 9.84 -18.98
N THR A 496 -40.99 10.20 -20.18
CA THR A 496 -40.33 11.44 -20.59
C THR A 496 -41.08 12.72 -20.21
N ARG A 497 -40.36 13.77 -19.79
CA ARG A 497 -40.56 15.15 -20.28
C ARG A 497 -39.37 16.08 -19.96
N PRO A 498 -38.98 17.01 -20.86
CA PRO A 498 -37.78 17.84 -20.73
C PRO A 498 -38.08 19.23 -20.16
N LEU A 499 -37.06 19.88 -19.58
CA LEU A 499 -37.08 21.30 -19.25
C LEU A 499 -35.84 22.02 -19.77
N THR A 500 -36.09 23.27 -20.12
CA THR A 500 -35.48 24.13 -21.12
C THR A 500 -34.31 24.96 -20.55
N LEU A 501 -33.33 25.26 -21.42
CA LEU A 501 -32.30 26.27 -21.20
C LEU A 501 -32.89 27.69 -21.19
N THR A 502 -32.26 28.60 -20.44
CA THR A 502 -32.32 30.04 -20.72
C THR A 502 -30.94 30.65 -20.47
N GLU A 503 -30.43 31.29 -21.52
CA GLU A 503 -29.22 32.12 -21.59
C GLU A 503 -29.45 33.47 -20.90
N VAL A 504 -28.38 34.08 -20.37
CA VAL A 504 -28.26 35.55 -20.26
C VAL A 504 -26.81 35.96 -20.59
N SER A 505 -26.71 36.90 -21.52
CA SER A 505 -25.54 37.58 -22.09
C SER A 505 -25.28 38.94 -21.41
N ASP A 506 -24.18 39.60 -21.80
CA ASP A 506 -23.80 41.04 -21.73
C ASP A 506 -22.40 41.21 -21.08
N GLN A 507 -21.28 41.57 -21.74
CA GLN A 507 -20.93 42.48 -22.84
C GLN A 507 -20.92 43.98 -22.48
N ARG A 508 -19.71 44.56 -22.28
CA ARG A 508 -19.15 45.81 -22.90
C ARG A 508 -17.95 46.42 -22.14
N ASP A 509 -16.76 46.44 -22.77
CA ASP A 509 -15.94 47.58 -23.27
C ASP A 509 -15.87 48.95 -22.50
N PRO A 510 -14.92 49.89 -22.80
CA PRO A 510 -13.47 49.80 -23.12
C PRO A 510 -12.58 51.03 -22.64
N LEU A 511 -11.27 50.99 -22.97
CA LEU A 511 -10.34 52.09 -23.39
C LEU A 511 -9.62 53.09 -22.42
N SER A 512 -8.27 53.17 -22.59
CA SER A 512 -7.35 54.35 -22.80
C SER A 512 -5.97 54.12 -22.12
N VAL A 513 -4.80 53.98 -22.77
CA VAL A 513 -3.90 54.82 -23.62
C VAL A 513 -3.01 55.85 -22.86
N ALA A 514 -1.68 55.61 -22.85
CA ALA A 514 -0.50 56.52 -23.01
C ALA A 514 0.80 55.70 -22.69
N VAL A 515 1.87 55.52 -23.50
CA VAL A 515 2.92 56.43 -24.06
C VAL A 515 3.69 57.13 -22.91
N ASP A 516 5.01 57.01 -22.64
CA ASP A 516 6.22 56.87 -23.48
C ASP A 516 7.50 56.56 -22.65
N SER A 517 8.57 56.12 -23.35
CA SER A 517 10.03 56.36 -23.17
C SER A 517 10.85 55.92 -21.93
N GLY A 518 11.94 55.17 -22.20
CA GLY A 518 13.22 55.30 -21.47
C GLY A 518 14.08 54.02 -21.33
N GLU A 519 14.95 53.74 -22.31
CA GLU A 519 16.05 52.78 -22.15
C GLU A 519 17.16 53.33 -21.23
N THR A 520 17.65 52.51 -20.30
CA THR A 520 19.01 52.62 -19.74
C THR A 520 19.49 51.22 -19.38
N ILE A 521 20.56 50.78 -20.04
CA ILE A 521 21.25 49.52 -19.76
C ILE A 521 22.09 49.71 -18.50
N GLN A 522 21.78 48.95 -17.45
CA GLN A 522 22.62 48.74 -16.27
C GLN A 522 23.00 47.26 -16.17
N GLU A 523 24.25 46.98 -15.78
CA GLU A 523 24.77 45.64 -15.51
C GLU A 523 23.99 44.97 -14.35
N PRO A 524 23.76 43.64 -14.39
CA PRO A 524 22.81 43.00 -13.47
C PRO A 524 23.41 42.79 -12.07
N PRO A 525 22.65 43.11 -11.00
CA PRO A 525 23.03 42.82 -9.62
C PRO A 525 22.78 41.35 -9.25
N GLU A 526 23.76 40.72 -8.61
CA GLU A 526 23.62 39.42 -7.95
C GLU A 526 22.70 39.53 -6.72
N ASN A 527 21.38 39.39 -6.90
CA ASN A 527 20.38 38.87 -5.94
C ASN A 527 18.95 39.28 -6.33
N GLU A 528 18.54 39.03 -7.57
CA GLU A 528 17.12 39.10 -7.91
C GLU A 528 16.42 37.83 -7.42
N THR A 529 15.48 37.98 -6.49
CA THR A 529 14.49 36.93 -6.19
C THR A 529 13.86 36.48 -7.51
N PRO A 530 13.78 35.16 -7.80
CA PRO A 530 13.27 34.67 -9.07
C PRO A 530 11.93 35.33 -9.39
N GLU A 531 11.82 35.97 -10.57
CA GLU A 531 10.55 36.49 -11.08
C GLU A 531 9.50 35.38 -10.96
N THR A 532 8.47 35.66 -10.15
CA THR A 532 7.44 34.67 -9.83
C THR A 532 6.46 34.59 -11.00
N ILE A 533 6.46 33.44 -11.68
CA ILE A 533 5.45 33.15 -12.71
C ILE A 533 4.08 33.12 -12.03
N ASN A 534 3.17 34.00 -12.43
CA ASN A 534 1.79 33.91 -11.99
C ASN A 534 1.10 32.75 -12.74
N PRO A 535 0.60 31.71 -12.05
CA PRO A 535 0.01 30.55 -12.69
C PRO A 535 -1.24 30.86 -13.53
N GLN A 536 -1.91 32.00 -13.27
CA GLN A 536 -3.05 32.45 -14.08
C GLN A 536 -2.64 32.95 -15.48
N ASP A 537 -1.38 33.35 -15.64
CA ASP A 537 -0.85 33.87 -16.90
C ASP A 537 -0.38 32.74 -17.84
N LEU A 538 -0.34 31.50 -17.35
CA LEU A 538 -0.07 30.32 -18.16
C LEU A 538 -1.31 29.96 -18.99
N SER A 539 -1.29 30.27 -20.28
CA SER A 539 -2.40 29.98 -21.21
C SER A 539 -2.63 28.48 -21.48
N ASN A 540 -1.70 27.61 -21.06
CA ASN A 540 -1.74 26.17 -21.33
C ASN A 540 -2.02 25.38 -20.04
N THR A 541 -3.14 24.64 -20.03
CA THR A 541 -3.59 23.82 -18.88
C THR A 541 -2.57 22.75 -18.47
N LYS A 542 -1.73 22.26 -19.38
CA LYS A 542 -0.65 21.31 -19.04
C LYS A 542 0.47 21.97 -18.25
N LEU A 543 0.83 23.21 -18.63
CA LEU A 543 1.83 24.01 -17.89
C LEU A 543 1.30 24.37 -16.50
N GLN A 544 0.01 24.70 -16.38
CA GLN A 544 -0.64 24.91 -15.08
C GLN A 544 -0.59 23.66 -14.20
N LYS A 545 -0.89 22.48 -14.76
CA LYS A 545 -0.80 21.20 -14.02
C LYS A 545 0.63 20.89 -13.57
N PHE A 546 1.62 21.13 -14.42
CA PHE A 546 3.03 20.97 -14.03
C PHE A 546 3.40 21.91 -12.89
N TYR A 547 3.03 23.20 -12.99
CA TYR A 547 3.25 24.19 -11.93
C TYR A 547 2.60 23.78 -10.59
N GLN A 548 1.37 23.25 -10.64
CA GLN A 548 0.69 22.72 -9.44
C GLN A 548 1.47 21.59 -8.77
N GLN A 549 2.11 20.71 -9.55
CA GLN A 549 2.96 19.65 -9.00
C GLN A 549 4.26 20.19 -8.39
N LEU A 550 4.84 21.26 -8.95
CA LEU A 550 5.97 21.96 -8.33
C LEU A 550 5.59 22.54 -6.96
N GLU A 551 4.43 23.18 -6.84
CA GLU A 551 3.97 23.71 -5.55
C GLU A 551 3.70 22.60 -4.53
N GLN A 552 3.20 21.44 -4.97
CA GLN A 552 3.08 20.26 -4.10
C GLN A 552 4.45 19.78 -3.60
N LEU A 553 5.47 19.75 -4.47
CA LEU A 553 6.84 19.40 -4.09
C LEU A 553 7.43 20.41 -3.08
N ARG A 554 7.20 21.71 -3.29
CA ARG A 554 7.61 22.77 -2.36
C ARG A 554 6.95 22.63 -0.99
N GLY A 555 5.62 22.49 -0.95
CA GLY A 555 4.88 22.29 0.29
C GLY A 555 5.37 21.06 1.06
N LYS A 556 5.77 20.02 0.33
CA LYS A 556 6.35 18.82 0.94
C LYS A 556 7.76 19.04 1.50
N ALA A 557 8.60 19.83 0.83
CA ALA A 557 9.90 20.23 1.37
C ALA A 557 9.75 21.02 2.68
N GLU A 558 8.75 21.92 2.75
CA GLU A 558 8.42 22.69 3.97
C GLU A 558 7.91 21.77 5.09
N GLU A 559 7.04 20.80 4.79
CA GLU A 559 6.56 19.81 5.75
C GLU A 559 7.72 18.98 6.35
N LEU A 560 8.62 18.49 5.49
CA LEU A 560 9.81 17.73 5.91
C LEU A 560 10.72 18.57 6.80
N ARG A 561 10.87 19.87 6.49
CA ARG A 561 11.63 20.83 7.31
C ARG A 561 10.97 21.02 8.68
N GLY A 562 9.65 21.16 8.72
CA GLY A 562 8.88 21.24 9.97
C GLY A 562 9.11 20.01 10.86
N LYS A 563 9.05 18.81 10.28
CA LYS A 563 9.32 17.55 10.99
C LYS A 563 10.77 17.42 11.44
N ALA A 564 11.72 17.96 10.68
CA ALA A 564 13.12 18.02 11.10
C ALA A 564 13.30 18.86 12.38
N GLU A 565 12.69 20.05 12.42
CA GLU A 565 12.75 20.93 13.60
C GLU A 565 11.98 20.36 14.79
N GLU A 566 10.80 19.77 14.57
CA GLU A 566 10.04 19.08 15.63
C GLU A 566 10.85 17.94 16.27
N ARG A 567 11.51 17.12 15.45
CA ARG A 567 12.35 16.00 15.96
C ARG A 567 13.60 16.49 16.67
N LYS A 568 14.21 17.58 16.18
CA LYS A 568 15.34 18.24 16.83
C LYS A 568 14.96 18.75 18.22
N GLN A 569 13.78 19.36 18.38
CA GLN A 569 13.25 19.75 19.69
C GLN A 569 13.03 18.54 20.62
N LYS A 570 12.54 17.42 20.06
CA LYS A 570 12.31 16.16 20.80
C LYS A 570 13.58 15.30 21.01
N ARG A 571 14.78 15.80 20.66
CA ARG A 571 16.07 15.07 20.71
C ARG A 571 16.05 13.70 19.99
N ARG A 572 15.24 13.56 18.93
CA ARG A 572 15.17 12.35 18.09
C ARG A 572 16.10 12.48 16.87
N PRO A 573 16.49 11.37 16.21
CA PRO A 573 17.21 11.44 14.94
C PRO A 573 16.44 12.26 13.90
N PHE A 574 16.98 13.44 13.54
CA PHE A 574 16.36 14.40 12.62
C PHE A 574 17.16 14.62 11.32
N LEU A 575 18.40 14.12 11.23
CA LEU A 575 19.28 14.31 10.07
C LEU A 575 18.63 13.85 8.76
N ASN A 576 17.86 12.76 8.80
CA ASN A 576 17.18 12.23 7.62
C ASN A 576 16.11 13.19 7.10
N TYR A 577 15.29 13.77 7.98
CA TYR A 577 14.27 14.76 7.62
C TYR A 577 14.89 16.04 7.10
N LYS A 578 15.96 16.53 7.74
CA LYS A 578 16.68 17.72 7.29
C LYS A 578 17.27 17.53 5.89
N ARG A 579 17.92 16.38 5.65
CA ARG A 579 18.51 16.08 4.35
C ARG A 579 17.44 15.94 3.26
N ALA A 580 16.34 15.24 3.56
CA ALA A 580 15.22 15.10 2.64
C ALA A 580 14.55 16.45 2.32
N ALA A 581 14.37 17.33 3.31
CA ALA A 581 13.84 18.67 3.10
C ALA A 581 14.74 19.51 2.18
N ASN A 582 16.06 19.45 2.41
CA ASN A 582 17.03 20.16 1.58
C ASN A 582 17.04 19.66 0.13
N ASP A 583 17.05 18.33 -0.08
CA ASP A 583 17.08 17.77 -1.43
C ASP A 583 15.74 17.97 -2.16
N ALA A 584 14.60 17.95 -1.44
CA ALA A 584 13.29 18.26 -2.02
C ALA A 584 13.19 19.74 -2.45
N GLU A 585 13.73 20.66 -1.64
CA GLU A 585 13.80 22.08 -1.99
C GLU A 585 14.78 22.34 -3.15
N ALA A 586 15.93 21.67 -3.16
CA ALA A 586 16.89 21.77 -4.26
C ALA A 586 16.27 21.26 -5.57
N LEU A 587 15.57 20.13 -5.53
CA LEU A 587 14.83 19.60 -6.67
C LEU A 587 13.76 20.58 -7.16
N TYR A 588 12.95 21.15 -6.25
CA TYR A 588 11.98 22.18 -6.60
C TYR A 588 12.64 23.37 -7.31
N ASN A 589 13.73 23.91 -6.77
CA ASN A 589 14.41 25.07 -7.33
C ASN A 589 14.99 24.79 -8.73
N GLU A 590 15.60 23.62 -8.93
CA GLU A 590 16.13 23.20 -10.23
C GLU A 590 15.01 23.03 -11.26
N LEU A 591 13.90 22.37 -10.89
CA LEU A 591 12.74 22.19 -11.77
C LEU A 591 12.03 23.52 -12.09
N TYR A 592 11.86 24.39 -11.09
CA TYR A 592 11.25 25.69 -11.25
C TYR A 592 12.07 26.57 -12.19
N LYS A 593 13.41 26.56 -12.05
CA LYS A 593 14.32 27.28 -12.93
C LYS A 593 14.20 26.81 -14.38
N ALA A 594 14.29 25.48 -14.60
CA ALA A 594 14.16 24.91 -15.93
C ALA A 594 12.80 25.24 -16.57
N PHE A 595 11.74 25.19 -15.77
CA PHE A 595 10.39 25.54 -16.21
C PHE A 595 10.25 27.03 -16.58
N ASN A 596 10.81 27.93 -15.77
CA ASN A 596 10.76 29.36 -16.02
C ASN A 596 11.52 29.73 -17.30
N GLU A 597 12.71 29.17 -17.51
CA GLU A 597 13.48 29.35 -18.74
C GLU A 597 12.68 28.91 -19.97
N PHE A 598 11.95 27.79 -19.88
CA PHE A 598 11.09 27.30 -20.96
C PHE A 598 9.86 28.19 -21.22
N VAL A 599 9.16 28.62 -20.16
CA VAL A 599 7.94 29.45 -20.30
C VAL A 599 8.25 30.83 -20.88
N LYS A 600 9.43 31.40 -20.61
CA LYS A 600 9.86 32.70 -21.19
C LYS A 600 10.10 32.64 -22.70
N SER A 601 10.41 31.48 -23.26
CA SER A 601 10.67 31.32 -24.70
C SER A 601 10.29 29.91 -25.15
N PRO A 602 9.00 29.61 -25.28
CA PRO A 602 8.55 28.27 -25.60
C PRO A 602 8.94 27.90 -27.04
N GLY A 603 9.77 26.86 -27.18
CA GLY A 603 10.22 26.33 -28.46
C GLY A 603 10.70 24.89 -28.33
N ALA A 604 10.95 24.22 -29.46
CA ALA A 604 11.32 22.80 -29.46
C ALA A 604 12.68 22.53 -28.79
N LYS A 605 13.65 23.44 -29.00
CA LYS A 605 15.00 23.31 -28.40
C LYS A 605 14.96 23.61 -26.91
N GLU A 606 14.14 24.58 -26.52
CA GLU A 606 13.94 25.01 -25.14
C GLU A 606 13.18 23.94 -24.36
N PHE A 607 12.21 23.27 -24.99
CA PHE A 607 11.55 22.09 -24.42
C PHE A 607 12.53 20.94 -24.19
N GLU A 608 13.36 20.61 -25.18
CA GLU A 608 14.36 19.55 -25.05
C GLU A 608 15.32 19.85 -23.88
N ARG A 609 15.78 21.11 -23.79
CA ARG A 609 16.61 21.57 -22.67
C ARG A 609 15.89 21.45 -21.33
N PHE A 610 14.64 21.88 -21.25
CA PHE A 610 13.80 21.75 -20.05
C PHE A 610 13.64 20.29 -19.62
N ASN A 611 13.36 19.39 -20.56
CA ASN A 611 13.21 17.96 -20.31
C ASN A 611 14.52 17.37 -19.76
N GLN A 612 15.66 17.61 -20.42
CA GLN A 612 16.96 17.12 -19.99
C GLN A 612 17.35 17.64 -18.61
N GLN A 613 17.20 18.94 -18.36
CA GLN A 613 17.50 19.55 -17.06
C GLN A 613 16.60 19.00 -15.95
N SER A 614 15.30 18.80 -16.24
CA SER A 614 14.35 18.28 -15.27
C SER A 614 14.63 16.83 -14.91
N LEU A 615 14.92 15.98 -15.90
CA LEU A 615 15.26 14.57 -15.66
C LEU A 615 16.58 14.43 -14.89
N ALA A 616 17.61 15.21 -15.26
CA ALA A 616 18.89 15.22 -14.54
C ALA A 616 18.74 15.68 -13.08
N ALA A 617 17.89 16.68 -12.82
CA ALA A 617 17.59 17.13 -11.46
C ALA A 617 16.88 16.03 -10.65
N ILE A 618 15.89 15.36 -11.23
CA ILE A 618 15.18 14.25 -10.58
C ILE A 618 16.16 13.12 -10.25
N GLU A 619 16.97 12.67 -11.21
CA GLU A 619 17.95 11.61 -11.03
C GLU A 619 18.96 11.93 -9.91
N LYS A 620 19.44 13.18 -9.88
CA LYS A 620 20.40 13.67 -8.88
C LYS A 620 19.84 13.63 -7.46
N HIS A 621 18.60 14.08 -7.24
CA HIS A 621 18.03 14.23 -5.90
C HIS A 621 17.23 13.00 -5.43
N GLN A 622 16.80 12.14 -6.36
CA GLN A 622 16.00 10.95 -6.07
C GLN A 622 16.61 10.06 -4.99
N PRO A 623 17.90 9.63 -5.03
CA PRO A 623 18.45 8.67 -4.07
C PRO A 623 18.33 9.08 -2.59
N THR A 624 18.46 10.38 -2.29
CA THR A 624 18.27 10.88 -0.91
C THR A 624 16.80 10.86 -0.52
N LEU A 625 15.93 11.26 -1.44
CA LEU A 625 14.49 11.30 -1.24
C LEU A 625 13.91 9.88 -1.05
N GLU A 626 14.47 8.86 -1.72
CA GLU A 626 14.09 7.46 -1.54
C GLU A 626 14.46 6.88 -0.19
N ARG A 627 15.58 7.32 0.37
CA ARG A 627 16.01 6.91 1.71
C ARG A 627 15.08 7.42 2.81
N HIS A 628 14.23 8.42 2.53
CA HIS A 628 13.31 9.01 3.51
C HIS A 628 11.95 8.29 3.56
N ARG A 629 11.98 7.09 4.15
CA ARG A 629 10.94 6.07 3.98
C ARG A 629 9.53 6.37 4.52
N ASN A 630 9.39 7.17 5.58
CA ASN A 630 8.08 7.43 6.20
C ASN A 630 7.13 8.26 5.32
N GLU A 631 7.67 8.98 4.33
CA GLU A 631 6.91 9.89 3.45
C GLU A 631 7.20 9.68 1.97
N TYR A 632 8.08 8.73 1.67
CA TYR A 632 8.49 8.40 0.32
C TYR A 632 7.31 8.03 -0.58
N GLY A 633 6.25 7.41 -0.06
CA GLY A 633 5.05 7.10 -0.84
C GLY A 633 4.41 8.33 -1.50
N GLN A 634 4.29 9.45 -0.76
CA GLN A 634 3.74 10.70 -1.30
C GLN A 634 4.74 11.42 -2.19
N LEU A 635 6.02 11.46 -1.79
CA LEU A 635 7.06 12.13 -2.58
C LEU A 635 7.24 11.48 -3.96
N LYS A 636 7.18 10.14 -4.00
CA LYS A 636 7.25 9.34 -5.22
C LYS A 636 6.04 9.59 -6.13
N GLN A 637 4.85 9.80 -5.57
CA GLN A 637 3.67 10.20 -6.33
C GLN A 637 3.85 11.59 -6.96
N ILE A 638 4.33 12.57 -6.20
CA ILE A 638 4.61 13.93 -6.70
C ILE A 638 5.65 13.88 -7.82
N ILE A 639 6.79 13.21 -7.61
CA ILE A 639 7.83 13.06 -8.64
C ILE A 639 7.28 12.32 -9.87
N GLY A 640 6.50 11.26 -9.68
CA GLY A 640 5.85 10.53 -10.78
C GLY A 640 4.92 11.41 -11.60
N ASN A 641 4.12 12.26 -10.96
CA ASN A 641 3.25 13.21 -11.62
C ASN A 641 4.03 14.31 -12.35
N ILE A 642 5.15 14.77 -11.80
CA ILE A 642 6.06 15.73 -12.46
C ILE A 642 6.63 15.12 -13.73
N VAL A 643 7.14 13.89 -13.68
CA VAL A 643 7.66 13.17 -14.88
C VAL A 643 6.56 12.99 -15.93
N LEU A 644 5.36 12.58 -15.50
CA LEU A 644 4.22 12.43 -16.40
C LEU A 644 3.80 13.77 -17.03
N ALA A 645 3.86 14.86 -16.27
CA ALA A 645 3.54 16.19 -16.75
C ALA A 645 4.60 16.70 -17.76
N ILE A 646 5.90 16.46 -17.53
CA ILE A 646 6.97 16.75 -18.51
C ILE A 646 6.71 16.01 -19.83
N ALA A 647 6.42 14.71 -19.74
CA ALA A 647 6.06 13.90 -20.90
C ALA A 647 4.77 14.40 -21.59
N GLY A 648 3.78 14.86 -20.82
CA GLY A 648 2.54 15.40 -21.35
C GLY A 648 2.69 16.76 -22.06
N ILE A 649 3.67 17.58 -21.66
CA ILE A 649 3.98 18.87 -22.30
C ILE A 649 4.64 18.63 -23.68
N GLY A 650 5.50 17.62 -23.81
CA GLY A 650 6.11 17.24 -25.08
C GLY A 650 5.19 16.35 -25.92
N ILE A 651 4.55 16.89 -26.96
CA ILE A 651 3.72 16.09 -27.90
C ILE A 651 4.61 15.28 -28.87
N PHE A 652 5.57 14.53 -28.35
CA PHE A 652 6.23 13.41 -29.03
C PHE A 652 6.55 12.32 -28.00
N TYR A 653 5.54 11.51 -27.71
CA TYR A 653 5.55 10.39 -26.75
C TYR A 653 6.66 9.35 -27.02
N GLY A 654 7.27 9.32 -28.20
CA GLY A 654 8.25 8.31 -28.60
C GLY A 654 9.60 8.39 -27.86
N VAL A 655 10.04 9.59 -27.45
CA VAL A 655 11.39 9.77 -26.88
C VAL A 655 11.42 9.47 -25.37
N ALA A 656 10.39 9.88 -24.63
CA ALA A 656 10.28 9.60 -23.18
C ALA A 656 10.12 8.09 -22.87
N LEU A 657 9.42 7.35 -23.74
CA LEU A 657 9.27 5.89 -23.65
C LEU A 657 10.59 5.14 -23.88
N MET A 658 11.44 5.64 -24.77
CA MET A 658 12.76 5.06 -25.06
C MET A 658 13.74 5.27 -23.92
N ILE A 659 13.75 6.46 -23.28
CA ILE A 659 14.65 6.80 -22.18
C ILE A 659 14.31 6.02 -20.91
N ASN A 660 13.02 5.79 -20.61
CA ASN A 660 12.63 4.99 -19.44
C ASN A 660 12.98 3.49 -19.61
N ARG A 661 12.87 2.98 -20.85
CA ARG A 661 13.25 1.60 -21.17
C ARG A 661 14.75 1.36 -20.97
N THR A 662 15.60 2.33 -21.30
CA THR A 662 17.06 2.22 -21.12
C THR A 662 17.51 2.41 -19.67
N ILE A 663 16.80 3.20 -18.85
CA ILE A 663 17.21 3.47 -17.47
C ILE A 663 16.62 2.46 -16.47
N ASN A 664 15.38 2.02 -16.62
CA ASN A 664 14.68 1.23 -15.58
C ASN A 664 14.14 -0.14 -16.02
N GLY A 665 14.34 -0.54 -17.27
CA GLY A 665 13.88 -1.84 -17.79
C GLY A 665 12.36 -2.06 -17.78
N ARG A 666 11.55 -1.00 -17.59
CA ARG A 666 10.08 -1.04 -17.56
C ARG A 666 9.50 0.14 -18.34
N TYR A 667 8.36 -0.07 -19.00
CA TYR A 667 7.73 0.94 -19.87
C TYR A 667 7.00 2.07 -19.11
N PHE A 668 6.61 1.87 -17.85
CA PHE A 668 5.85 2.85 -17.08
C PHE A 668 6.31 2.92 -15.63
N PHE A 669 6.30 4.13 -15.06
CA PHE A 669 6.54 4.35 -13.62
C PHE A 669 5.27 4.21 -12.76
N PHE A 670 4.07 4.35 -13.34
CA PHE A 670 2.77 4.16 -12.67
C PHE A 670 1.66 3.84 -13.68
N ALA A 671 0.57 3.25 -13.19
CA ALA A 671 -0.71 3.13 -13.90
C ALA A 671 -1.69 4.21 -13.41
N PRO A 672 -2.00 5.26 -14.19
CA PRO A 672 -3.24 6.02 -14.05
C PRO A 672 -4.36 5.35 -14.87
N GLN A 673 -5.61 5.81 -14.75
CA GLN A 673 -6.74 5.42 -15.63
C GLN A 673 -6.39 5.51 -17.13
N THR A 674 -5.39 6.32 -17.51
CA THR A 674 -4.81 6.37 -18.85
C THR A 674 -4.19 5.03 -19.31
N ALA A 675 -3.65 4.20 -18.41
CA ALA A 675 -3.11 2.87 -18.73
C ALA A 675 -4.21 1.90 -19.17
N GLN A 676 -5.43 2.00 -18.62
CA GLN A 676 -6.59 1.22 -19.07
C GLN A 676 -7.04 1.63 -20.48
N ASN A 677 -6.95 2.93 -20.81
CA ASN A 677 -7.22 3.43 -22.16
C ASN A 677 -6.11 3.09 -23.17
N VAL A 678 -4.86 2.93 -22.69
CA VAL A 678 -3.71 2.52 -23.52
C VAL A 678 -3.70 1.01 -23.77
N SER A 679 -4.06 0.14 -22.82
CA SER A 679 -4.24 -1.29 -23.09
C SER A 679 -5.38 -1.57 -24.08
N LYS A 680 -6.44 -0.73 -24.09
CA LYS A 680 -7.46 -0.74 -25.16
C LYS A 680 -6.88 -0.35 -26.54
N LEU A 681 -5.92 0.58 -26.58
CA LEU A 681 -5.23 1.01 -27.81
C LEU A 681 -4.16 0.00 -28.27
N GLU A 682 -3.45 -0.66 -27.36
CA GLU A 682 -2.47 -1.72 -27.64
C GLU A 682 -3.14 -2.93 -28.29
N ASN A 683 -4.35 -3.30 -27.86
CA ASN A 683 -5.14 -4.36 -28.47
C ASN A 683 -5.70 -4.00 -29.86
N MET A 684 -5.68 -2.72 -30.25
CA MET A 684 -6.10 -2.25 -31.57
C MET A 684 -4.95 -2.14 -32.59
N LEU A 685 -3.68 -2.18 -32.13
CA LEU A 685 -2.51 -2.03 -33.00
C LEU A 685 -2.28 -3.18 -34.02
N PRO A 686 -2.64 -4.45 -33.75
CA PRO A 686 -2.53 -5.51 -34.76
C PRO A 686 -3.52 -5.36 -35.92
N GLU A 687 -4.63 -4.63 -35.75
CA GLU A 687 -5.65 -4.42 -36.80
C GLU A 687 -5.32 -3.26 -37.75
N ILE A 688 -4.27 -2.48 -37.46
CA ILE A 688 -3.92 -1.26 -38.21
C ILE A 688 -2.66 -1.46 -39.08
N ALA A 689 -2.03 -2.64 -39.04
CA ALA A 689 -0.95 -2.96 -39.96
C ALA A 689 -1.51 -3.15 -41.39
N PRO A 690 -1.15 -2.31 -42.38
CA PRO A 690 -1.57 -2.54 -43.74
C PRO A 690 -0.90 -3.80 -44.28
N GLU A 691 -1.72 -4.76 -44.72
CA GLU A 691 -1.29 -5.76 -45.69
C GLU A 691 -0.79 -5.03 -46.94
N ASN A 692 0.53 -4.91 -47.09
CA ASN A 692 1.14 -4.72 -48.39
C ASN A 692 2.21 -5.80 -48.58
N LYS A 693 1.72 -6.97 -49.01
CA LYS A 693 2.42 -7.76 -50.01
C LYS A 693 2.45 -6.94 -51.31
N SER A 694 3.62 -6.72 -51.88
CA SER A 694 3.85 -7.02 -53.31
C SER A 694 5.29 -6.69 -53.75
N THR A 695 5.91 -7.72 -54.34
CA THR A 695 6.77 -7.66 -55.53
C THR A 695 7.85 -6.57 -55.61
N PHE A 696 9.12 -6.94 -55.41
CA PHE A 696 10.07 -7.32 -56.47
C PHE A 696 11.27 -8.05 -55.85
#